data_AF-A0A132HU93-F1
#
_entry.id   AF-A0A132HU93-F1
#
_cell.length_a   1.000
_cell.length_b   1.000
_cell.length_c   1.000
_cell.angle_alpha   90.00
_cell.angle_beta   90.00
_cell.angle_gamma   90.00
#
_symmetry.space_group_name_H-M   'P 1'
#
loop_
_entity.id
_entity.type
_entity.pdbx_description
1 polymer ?
#
loop_
_entity_poly.entity_id
_entity_poly.type
_entity_poly.pdbx_seq_one_letter_code
_entity_poly.pdbx_strand_id
1 'polypeptide(L)'
;MMRRIKNGEPVFHTHDCSEDRKGKVMTAEELHDFAVQVLMEEYSDTNAEVVKYDKKNPNEADFYFVNSGKRPNFSVGAFGEKKVNVLVVYKEETDKDISDIDTSWMVEEYRRTGAIPRVTFANAWCIYGEDKTQNGKPALCGGDFCFKYYSVSLLPDEKNEPLAKNLSDIELANMYSEAWRKFDASIVEPYLDKDFHYGSDWVFDEMPSRKEYLDYFTAKLATVKSKASQMAMGVCRNHQTRDVGVIIKDGDVVSVIYLTISEGRITSGIMKEHDKHFKVIDPDEELYMNHGDHLDCIMPSNRLIQKYLHPIIQEAKAWRTARTAVTTEDMYEERTTVFSLMYGTGDVRLLATIAASKKNKRNEFMSIYPFGNGVPYEVTIDKVLEWDNQIEATVLCSIGEFEFAFFPIDYYCNKEKYQEGEKLTVDLSALGMKVEEAQRGFQFEGQQAIDWLAKIGEKPNYDEDGNVEPVKFSMENMVAFFNKNSKCPDEAEFQSPAGDIIESSSVLGVDFFKTDVIICRRDTDDGELQVTIPLYFRRDFFPTVQKADPIRGWLWITGSVVGQHEQEGFDNKEEPTLAKLAADFEEYMDSINIDQVDDLMGALSELPLLKIRRGYVLDVFEEGDSHGSRHMPYCHTEGAYEHYYPTDVEEVEENQYGSLFGMFKKERQTVKKKVHIPYDDSLLIHGRIGFGEADDVPPILPYFYVPFTEEGIMQAWLLDNITDFMPRGWHMNYNTVYYVFDTERIEKMFPVYDEETCGSFGRRSKVRDEVLALNLETLLPSVKITGDKAILEYAYWNDWRGMVKSTVEVVKDGDSVKFSKPENKVLVAYDCGIMF
;
A
#
# COMPACT_ATOMS: atom_id res chain seq x y z
N MET A 1 2.82 -21.80 9.42
CA MET A 1 1.99 -21.42 10.61
C MET A 1 0.75 -22.30 10.64
N MET A 2 0.74 -23.30 11.52
CA MET A 2 -0.31 -24.32 11.57
C MET A 2 -1.47 -23.86 12.46
N ARG A 3 -2.64 -23.61 11.85
CA ARG A 3 -3.94 -23.53 12.53
C ARG A 3 -4.86 -24.50 11.81
N ARG A 4 -5.29 -25.58 12.46
CA ARG A 4 -6.22 -26.52 11.83
C ARG A 4 -7.58 -25.84 11.70
N ILE A 5 -7.94 -25.54 10.47
CA ILE A 5 -9.25 -25.02 10.09
C ILE A 5 -10.00 -26.18 9.44
N LYS A 6 -11.12 -26.59 10.02
CA LYS A 6 -11.99 -27.64 9.46
C LYS A 6 -13.30 -26.97 9.07
N ASN A 7 -13.65 -27.02 7.78
CA ASN A 7 -14.85 -26.34 7.24
C ASN A 7 -14.89 -24.82 7.48
N GLY A 8 -13.73 -24.15 7.55
CA GLY A 8 -13.66 -22.71 7.80
C GLY A 8 -13.63 -22.30 9.29
N GLU A 9 -13.72 -23.25 10.23
CA GLU A 9 -13.66 -22.96 11.67
C GLU A 9 -12.39 -23.52 12.34
N PRO A 10 -11.83 -22.82 13.36
CA PRO A 10 -10.73 -23.33 14.17
C PRO A 10 -11.12 -24.62 14.89
N VAL A 11 -10.24 -25.62 14.89
CA VAL A 11 -10.44 -26.83 15.69
C VAL A 11 -10.12 -26.53 17.16
N PHE A 12 -11.03 -26.93 18.04
CA PHE A 12 -10.88 -26.84 19.50
C PHE A 12 -10.63 -28.23 20.09
N HIS A 13 -9.75 -28.29 21.09
CA HIS A 13 -9.39 -29.50 21.83
C HIS A 13 -9.76 -29.31 23.31
N THR A 14 -10.58 -30.21 23.84
CA THR A 14 -10.97 -30.19 25.26
C THR A 14 -9.93 -30.93 26.09
N HIS A 15 -9.40 -30.30 27.14
CA HIS A 15 -8.46 -30.94 28.05
C HIS A 15 -9.15 -32.00 28.93
N ASP A 16 -8.78 -33.27 28.79
CA ASP A 16 -9.30 -34.34 29.64
C ASP A 16 -8.67 -34.27 31.04
N CYS A 17 -9.49 -34.17 32.09
CA CYS A 17 -9.04 -34.11 33.47
C CYS A 17 -10.08 -34.69 34.43
N SER A 18 -9.65 -35.02 35.64
CA SER A 18 -10.55 -35.48 36.69
C SER A 18 -11.52 -34.37 37.14
N GLU A 19 -12.72 -34.76 37.59
CA GLU A 19 -13.76 -33.82 38.03
C GLU A 19 -13.29 -32.87 39.14
N ASP A 20 -12.37 -33.31 40.01
CA ASP A 20 -11.80 -32.47 41.08
C ASP A 20 -10.76 -31.45 40.57
N ARG A 21 -10.27 -31.61 39.34
CA ARG A 21 -9.33 -30.70 38.68
C ARG A 21 -10.03 -29.71 37.74
N LYS A 22 -11.23 -30.00 37.26
CA LYS A 22 -11.99 -29.16 36.33
C LYS A 22 -12.13 -27.71 36.84
N GLY A 23 -11.82 -26.74 35.98
CA GLY A 23 -11.84 -25.30 36.30
C GLY A 23 -10.63 -24.78 37.10
N LYS A 24 -9.67 -25.64 37.49
CA LYS A 24 -8.41 -25.19 38.09
C LYS A 24 -7.39 -24.80 37.03
N VAL A 25 -6.48 -23.89 37.36
CA VAL A 25 -5.37 -23.51 36.49
C VAL A 25 -4.45 -24.70 36.23
N MET A 26 -4.09 -24.92 34.96
CA MET A 26 -3.12 -25.93 34.54
C MET A 26 -1.71 -25.52 34.96
N THR A 27 -0.91 -26.49 35.41
CA THR A 27 0.54 -26.31 35.56
C THR A 27 1.22 -26.23 34.19
N ALA A 28 2.45 -25.71 34.15
CA ALA A 28 3.23 -25.65 32.91
C ALA A 28 3.49 -27.05 32.31
N GLU A 29 3.66 -28.07 33.17
CA GLU A 29 3.83 -29.47 32.75
C GLU A 29 2.54 -30.05 32.17
N GLU A 30 1.38 -29.82 32.82
CA GLU A 30 0.08 -30.25 32.30
C GLU A 30 -0.25 -29.61 30.94
N LEU A 31 0.08 -28.33 30.77
CA LEU A 31 -0.14 -27.62 29.50
C LEU A 31 0.83 -28.09 28.41
N HIS A 32 2.08 -28.38 28.77
CA HIS A 32 3.07 -28.97 27.88
C HIS A 32 2.63 -30.37 27.40
N ASP A 33 2.27 -31.26 28.32
CA ASP A 33 1.81 -32.62 28.00
C ASP A 33 0.54 -32.59 27.14
N PHE A 34 -0.38 -31.66 27.40
CA PHE A 34 -1.57 -31.49 26.58
C PHE A 34 -1.25 -30.99 25.17
N ALA A 35 -0.33 -30.03 25.02
CA ALA A 35 0.15 -29.59 23.71
C ALA A 35 0.81 -30.74 22.93
N VAL A 36 1.65 -31.54 23.59
CA VAL A 36 2.26 -32.74 22.98
C VAL A 36 1.18 -33.73 22.55
N GLN A 37 0.21 -34.02 23.40
CA GLN A 37 -0.88 -34.94 23.10
C GLN A 37 -1.69 -34.48 21.89
N VAL A 38 -2.10 -33.21 21.86
CA VAL A 38 -2.86 -32.64 20.73
C VAL A 38 -2.05 -32.76 19.45
N LEU A 39 -0.78 -32.37 19.44
CA LEU A 39 0.06 -32.47 18.25
C LEU A 39 0.22 -33.93 17.78
N MET A 40 0.39 -34.88 18.70
CA MET A 40 0.46 -36.30 18.39
C MET A 40 -0.85 -36.85 17.80
N GLU A 41 -2.00 -36.44 18.34
CA GLU A 41 -3.33 -36.78 17.83
C GLU A 41 -3.49 -36.24 16.40
N GLU A 42 -3.05 -35.00 16.14
CA GLU A 42 -3.12 -34.41 14.80
C GLU A 42 -2.23 -35.15 13.78
N TYR A 43 -1.04 -35.60 14.18
CA TYR A 43 -0.23 -36.47 13.32
C TYR A 43 -0.90 -37.84 13.10
N SER A 44 -1.49 -38.42 14.14
CA SER A 44 -2.18 -39.72 14.07
C SER A 44 -3.41 -39.68 13.15
N ASP A 45 -4.16 -38.57 13.16
CA ASP A 45 -5.28 -38.28 12.26
C ASP A 45 -4.88 -38.31 10.77
N THR A 46 -3.58 -38.17 10.47
CA THR A 46 -3.03 -38.22 9.11
C THR A 46 -2.51 -39.60 8.70
N ASN A 47 -2.79 -40.65 9.50
CA ASN A 47 -2.23 -42.00 9.41
C ASN A 47 -0.69 -42.05 9.57
N ALA A 48 -0.08 -41.06 10.23
CA ALA A 48 1.31 -41.18 10.64
C ALA A 48 1.43 -42.21 11.78
N GLU A 49 2.50 -42.99 11.78
CA GLU A 49 2.85 -43.77 12.97
C GLU A 49 3.47 -42.80 13.98
N VAL A 50 2.87 -42.64 15.15
CA VAL A 50 3.33 -41.72 16.20
C VAL A 50 3.62 -42.51 17.47
N VAL A 51 4.77 -42.27 18.09
CA VAL A 51 5.20 -42.96 19.31
C VAL A 51 5.78 -41.94 20.30
N LYS A 52 5.15 -41.84 21.48
CA LYS A 52 5.64 -41.02 22.61
C LYS A 52 6.90 -41.64 23.20
N TYR A 53 7.91 -40.82 23.50
CA TYR A 53 9.05 -41.28 24.30
C TYR A 53 8.71 -41.23 25.80
N ASP A 54 9.32 -42.11 26.58
CA ASP A 54 9.15 -42.14 28.04
C ASP A 54 10.17 -41.21 28.67
N LYS A 55 9.75 -40.01 29.12
CA LYS A 55 10.59 -38.91 29.68
C LYS A 55 11.34 -39.24 30.98
N LYS A 56 11.93 -40.42 31.09
CA LYS A 56 12.85 -40.78 32.19
C LYS A 56 14.19 -40.05 32.07
N ASN A 57 14.49 -39.48 30.91
CA ASN A 57 15.69 -38.71 30.62
C ASN A 57 15.30 -37.33 30.06
N PRO A 58 15.80 -36.21 30.61
CA PRO A 58 15.52 -34.87 30.08
C PRO A 58 16.11 -34.61 28.68
N ASN A 59 17.00 -35.47 28.18
CA ASN A 59 17.61 -35.39 26.85
C ASN A 59 16.97 -36.37 25.86
N GLU A 60 15.64 -36.41 25.81
CA GLU A 60 14.87 -37.19 24.85
C GLU A 60 13.80 -36.30 24.21
N ALA A 61 13.42 -36.62 22.97
CA ALA A 61 12.34 -35.93 22.27
C ALA A 61 11.01 -36.25 22.95
N ASP A 62 9.96 -35.46 22.72
CA ASP A 62 8.65 -35.76 23.28
C ASP A 62 8.01 -36.97 22.62
N PHE A 63 8.17 -37.05 21.30
CA PHE A 63 7.70 -38.16 20.48
C PHE A 63 8.51 -38.24 19.19
N TYR A 64 8.34 -39.35 18.48
CA TYR A 64 8.69 -39.42 17.07
C TYR A 64 7.46 -39.76 16.23
N PHE A 65 7.49 -39.36 14.97
CA PHE A 65 6.57 -39.87 13.97
C PHE A 65 7.31 -40.41 12.75
N VAL A 66 6.70 -41.40 12.08
CA VAL A 66 7.14 -41.89 10.78
C VAL A 66 6.21 -41.29 9.73
N ASN A 67 6.78 -40.50 8.82
CA ASN A 67 6.04 -39.96 7.70
C ASN A 67 5.78 -41.10 6.69
N SER A 68 4.73 -41.89 6.89
CA SER A 68 4.47 -43.12 6.15
C SER A 68 3.92 -42.91 4.72
N GLY A 69 3.68 -41.66 4.31
CA GLY A 69 3.14 -41.31 2.98
C GLY A 69 1.73 -41.86 2.65
N LYS A 70 1.06 -42.55 3.58
CA LYS A 70 -0.25 -43.18 3.36
C LYS A 70 -1.40 -42.29 3.85
N ARG A 71 -1.64 -41.17 3.16
CA ARG A 71 -2.81 -40.30 3.45
C ARG A 71 -4.05 -40.72 2.65
N PRO A 72 -5.28 -40.60 3.20
CA PRO A 72 -6.52 -41.10 2.57
C PRO A 72 -6.81 -40.56 1.16
N ASN A 73 -6.28 -39.39 0.80
CA ASN A 73 -6.53 -38.73 -0.49
C ASN A 73 -5.30 -38.62 -1.41
N PHE A 74 -4.11 -39.09 -0.99
CA PHE A 74 -2.90 -39.02 -1.82
C PHE A 74 -1.98 -40.21 -1.55
N SER A 75 -1.89 -41.12 -2.52
CA SER A 75 -0.89 -42.18 -2.57
C SER A 75 0.42 -41.61 -3.14
N VAL A 76 1.26 -41.01 -2.30
CA VAL A 76 2.65 -40.66 -2.65
C VAL A 76 3.55 -41.70 -1.97
N GLY A 77 3.81 -42.81 -2.66
CA GLY A 77 4.74 -43.83 -2.19
C GLY A 77 6.17 -43.40 -2.48
N ALA A 78 6.75 -42.53 -1.65
CA ALA A 78 8.18 -42.20 -1.73
C ALA A 78 8.76 -41.41 -0.54
N PHE A 79 7.99 -41.08 0.51
CA PHE A 79 8.66 -40.87 1.80
C PHE A 79 9.21 -42.23 2.22
N GLY A 80 10.51 -42.47 2.02
CA GLY A 80 11.19 -43.54 2.76
C GLY A 80 10.84 -43.34 4.23
N GLU A 81 10.56 -44.42 4.96
CA GLU A 81 10.08 -44.43 6.35
C GLU A 81 11.09 -43.73 7.29
N LYS A 82 11.18 -42.40 7.21
CA LYS A 82 12.10 -41.57 7.98
C LYS A 82 11.39 -41.17 9.26
N LYS A 83 12.08 -41.42 10.37
CA LYS A 83 11.68 -40.96 11.69
C LYS A 83 11.99 -39.47 11.81
N VAL A 84 11.04 -38.73 12.36
CA VAL A 84 11.19 -37.32 12.74
C VAL A 84 11.05 -37.26 14.26
N ASN A 85 12.11 -36.83 14.95
CA ASN A 85 12.11 -36.64 16.39
C ASN A 85 11.67 -35.21 16.71
N VAL A 86 10.61 -35.05 17.50
CA VAL A 86 10.00 -33.75 17.80
C VAL A 86 10.18 -33.41 19.27
N LEU A 87 10.82 -32.28 19.54
CA LEU A 87 10.87 -31.64 20.86
C LEU A 87 9.88 -30.48 20.87
N VAL A 88 8.85 -30.56 21.71
CA VAL A 88 7.84 -29.52 21.88
C VAL A 88 8.29 -28.56 22.97
N VAL A 89 8.26 -27.27 22.65
CA VAL A 89 8.62 -26.19 23.58
C VAL A 89 7.44 -25.26 23.71
N TYR A 90 7.01 -25.01 24.95
CA TYR A 90 5.97 -24.04 25.24
C TYR A 90 6.61 -22.68 25.55
N LYS A 91 6.42 -21.67 24.69
CA LYS A 91 6.88 -20.28 24.85
C LYS A 91 5.83 -19.32 24.26
N GLU A 92 5.63 -18.15 24.88
CA GLU A 92 4.75 -17.09 24.34
C GLU A 92 5.31 -16.51 23.02
N GLU A 93 4.45 -15.94 22.16
CA GLU A 93 4.79 -15.52 20.78
C GLU A 93 6.00 -14.56 20.65
N THR A 94 6.42 -13.91 21.74
CA THR A 94 7.55 -12.97 21.77
C THR A 94 8.92 -13.62 21.99
N ASP A 95 9.01 -14.88 22.45
CA ASP A 95 10.27 -15.54 22.82
C ASP A 95 10.66 -16.66 21.84
N LYS A 96 10.82 -16.32 20.56
CA LYS A 96 11.10 -17.31 19.49
C LYS A 96 12.53 -17.86 19.45
N ASP A 97 13.42 -17.45 20.36
CA ASP A 97 14.83 -17.84 20.28
C ASP A 97 15.04 -19.29 20.75
N ILE A 98 15.61 -20.09 19.85
CA ILE A 98 16.02 -21.49 20.07
C ILE A 98 17.32 -21.59 20.87
N SER A 99 18.09 -20.49 20.96
CA SER A 99 19.42 -20.45 21.58
C SER A 99 19.43 -20.84 23.07
N ASP A 100 18.29 -20.72 23.75
CA ASP A 100 18.12 -21.09 25.16
C ASP A 100 17.93 -22.61 25.40
N ILE A 101 17.75 -23.40 24.33
CA ILE A 101 17.41 -24.82 24.42
C ILE A 101 18.62 -25.65 23.99
N ASP A 102 19.12 -26.52 24.87
CA ASP A 102 20.16 -27.48 24.49
C ASP A 102 19.59 -28.55 23.55
N THR A 103 19.84 -28.36 22.27
CA THR A 103 19.42 -29.24 21.16
C THR A 103 20.57 -30.06 20.59
N SER A 104 21.77 -29.97 21.18
CA SER A 104 22.98 -30.62 20.67
C SER A 104 22.85 -32.14 20.56
N TRP A 105 22.12 -32.75 21.50
CA TRP A 105 21.85 -34.18 21.52
C TRP A 105 20.96 -34.65 20.37
N MET A 106 20.00 -33.82 19.92
CA MET A 106 19.14 -34.14 18.77
C MET A 106 19.95 -34.18 17.47
N VAL A 107 20.88 -33.23 17.32
CA VAL A 107 21.79 -33.17 16.17
C VAL A 107 22.71 -34.39 16.15
N GLU A 108 23.22 -34.82 17.31
CA GLU A 108 24.06 -36.01 17.41
C GLU A 108 23.26 -37.30 17.15
N GLU A 109 22.00 -37.36 17.61
CA GLU A 109 21.11 -38.46 17.31
C GLU A 109 20.79 -38.56 15.80
N TYR A 110 20.57 -37.42 15.14
CA TYR A 110 20.42 -37.36 13.69
C TYR A 110 21.65 -37.93 12.97
N ARG A 111 22.87 -37.54 13.37
CA ARG A 111 24.11 -38.10 12.78
C ARG A 111 24.21 -39.61 12.98
N ARG A 112 23.74 -40.13 14.12
CA ARG A 112 23.80 -41.55 14.47
C ARG A 112 22.74 -42.40 13.76
N THR A 113 21.53 -41.87 13.59
CA THR A 113 20.34 -42.66 13.21
C THR A 113 19.67 -42.22 11.92
N GLY A 114 19.94 -41.00 11.45
CA GLY A 114 19.21 -40.34 10.36
C GLY A 114 17.83 -39.82 10.75
N ALA A 115 17.44 -39.88 12.03
CA ALA A 115 16.16 -39.33 12.50
C ALA A 115 16.18 -37.80 12.48
N ILE A 116 15.28 -37.19 11.71
CA ILE A 116 15.29 -35.74 11.46
C ILE A 116 14.99 -35.00 12.78
N PRO A 117 15.84 -34.07 13.22
CA PRO A 117 15.67 -33.37 14.48
C PRO A 117 14.83 -32.10 14.28
N ARG A 118 13.72 -31.97 15.02
CA ARG A 118 12.80 -30.83 14.91
C ARG A 118 12.41 -30.30 16.28
N VAL A 119 12.42 -28.97 16.42
CA VAL A 119 11.84 -28.28 17.58
C VAL A 119 10.52 -27.65 17.16
N THR A 120 9.46 -27.89 17.92
CA THR A 120 8.13 -27.34 17.65
C THR A 120 7.69 -26.47 18.82
N PHE A 121 7.53 -25.19 18.56
CA PHE A 121 6.98 -24.23 19.50
C PHE A 121 5.46 -24.31 19.50
N ALA A 122 4.86 -24.43 20.68
CA ALA A 122 3.42 -24.52 20.88
C ALA A 122 2.88 -23.30 21.61
N ASN A 123 1.80 -22.72 21.09
CA ASN A 123 1.00 -21.68 21.73
C ASN A 123 -0.44 -22.17 21.91
N ALA A 124 -1.04 -21.89 23.08
CA ALA A 124 -2.37 -22.36 23.44
C ALA A 124 -3.28 -21.19 23.87
N TRP A 125 -4.55 -21.21 23.43
CA TRP A 125 -5.58 -20.25 23.83
C TRP A 125 -6.76 -20.99 24.47
N CYS A 126 -6.98 -20.79 25.78
CA CYS A 126 -8.14 -21.33 26.51
C CYS A 126 -9.36 -20.41 26.31
N ILE A 127 -10.48 -20.94 25.81
CA ILE A 127 -11.68 -20.13 25.54
C ILE A 127 -12.64 -20.00 26.73
N TYR A 128 -12.29 -20.57 27.90
CA TYR A 128 -13.16 -20.66 29.08
C TYR A 128 -13.00 -19.50 30.10
N GLY A 129 -12.38 -18.38 29.72
CA GLY A 129 -12.21 -17.20 30.58
C GLY A 129 -13.31 -16.13 30.38
N GLU A 130 -13.80 -15.52 31.47
CA GLU A 130 -14.76 -14.40 31.42
C GLU A 130 -14.17 -13.10 30.83
N ASP A 131 -12.84 -13.00 30.79
CA ASP A 131 -12.12 -11.82 30.30
C ASP A 131 -11.56 -12.04 28.89
N LYS A 132 -12.26 -11.51 27.88
CA LYS A 132 -11.85 -11.58 26.47
C LYS A 132 -10.59 -10.75 26.16
N THR A 133 -10.08 -9.96 27.11
CA THR A 133 -8.92 -9.07 26.91
C THR A 133 -7.57 -9.73 27.26
N GLN A 134 -7.57 -10.90 27.92
CA GLN A 134 -6.35 -11.56 28.43
C GLN A 134 -5.87 -12.77 27.59
N ASN A 135 -6.16 -12.80 26.28
CA ASN A 135 -5.70 -13.86 25.37
C ASN A 135 -5.94 -15.30 25.88
N GLY A 136 -7.05 -15.55 26.58
CA GLY A 136 -7.38 -16.90 27.05
C GLY A 136 -6.51 -17.39 28.22
N LYS A 137 -6.03 -16.48 29.08
CA LYS A 137 -5.41 -16.81 30.36
C LYS A 137 -6.40 -16.63 31.52
N PRO A 138 -6.28 -17.45 32.59
CA PRO A 138 -5.38 -18.60 32.74
C PRO A 138 -5.84 -19.84 31.93
N ALA A 139 -4.91 -20.74 31.61
CA ALA A 139 -5.22 -22.04 31.03
C ALA A 139 -5.93 -22.92 32.08
N LEU A 140 -7.15 -23.38 31.80
CA LEU A 140 -7.99 -24.11 32.75
C LEU A 140 -8.11 -25.59 32.40
N CYS A 141 -7.98 -26.45 33.41
CA CYS A 141 -8.27 -27.87 33.31
C CYS A 141 -9.74 -28.07 32.89
N GLY A 142 -9.98 -28.85 31.84
CA GLY A 142 -11.34 -29.10 31.33
C GLY A 142 -11.88 -27.99 30.43
N GLY A 143 -11.06 -26.98 30.13
CA GLY A 143 -11.37 -25.96 29.13
C GLY A 143 -11.14 -26.46 27.70
N ASP A 144 -11.68 -25.69 26.76
CA ASP A 144 -11.46 -25.88 25.32
C ASP A 144 -10.31 -24.99 24.85
N PHE A 145 -9.41 -25.56 24.07
CA PHE A 145 -8.18 -24.90 23.63
C PHE A 145 -8.06 -24.87 22.11
N CYS A 146 -7.57 -23.75 21.60
CA CYS A 146 -7.01 -23.67 20.25
C CYS A 146 -5.48 -23.67 20.37
N PHE A 147 -4.80 -24.49 19.56
CA PHE A 147 -3.34 -24.54 19.52
C PHE A 147 -2.80 -23.98 18.20
N LYS A 148 -1.61 -23.39 18.27
CA LYS A 148 -0.82 -22.94 17.12
C LYS A 148 0.60 -23.48 17.27
N TYR A 149 1.05 -24.20 16.25
CA TYR A 149 2.39 -24.78 16.22
C TYR A 149 3.27 -24.09 15.18
N TYR A 150 4.55 -23.95 15.52
CA TYR A 150 5.61 -23.48 14.64
C TYR A 150 6.83 -24.37 14.80
N SER A 151 7.35 -24.92 13.70
CA SER A 151 8.46 -25.87 13.75
C SER A 151 9.72 -25.29 13.16
N VAL A 152 10.87 -25.65 13.72
CA VAL A 152 12.22 -25.30 13.24
C VAL A 152 12.99 -26.61 13.04
N SER A 153 13.63 -26.76 11.87
CA SER A 153 14.52 -27.89 11.60
C SER A 153 15.90 -27.65 12.19
N LEU A 154 16.52 -28.69 12.76
CA LEU A 154 17.86 -28.65 13.34
C LEU A 154 18.91 -29.36 12.47
N LEU A 155 18.69 -29.43 11.16
CA LEU A 155 19.62 -30.10 10.26
C LEU A 155 20.98 -29.35 10.23
N PRO A 156 22.08 -29.99 10.65
CA PRO A 156 23.35 -29.29 10.94
C PRO A 156 24.13 -28.84 9.71
N ASP A 157 23.82 -29.38 8.54
CA ASP A 157 24.66 -29.29 7.34
C ASP A 157 24.04 -28.43 6.21
N GLU A 158 22.89 -27.80 6.44
CA GLU A 158 22.29 -26.92 5.44
C GLU A 158 22.88 -25.51 5.47
N LYS A 159 23.34 -25.04 4.31
CA LYS A 159 23.80 -23.66 4.11
C LYS A 159 23.22 -23.05 2.85
N ASN A 160 23.11 -21.73 2.86
CA ASN A 160 22.80 -20.93 1.69
C ASN A 160 24.10 -20.65 0.92
N GLU A 161 24.34 -21.40 -0.15
CA GLU A 161 25.45 -21.14 -1.07
C GLU A 161 25.21 -19.83 -1.83
N PRO A 162 26.25 -19.03 -2.14
CA PRO A 162 26.08 -17.77 -2.88
C PRO A 162 25.30 -17.95 -4.19
N LEU A 163 24.32 -17.08 -4.43
CA LEU A 163 23.52 -17.12 -5.66
C LEU A 163 24.38 -16.71 -6.86
N ALA A 164 24.27 -17.44 -7.96
CA ALA A 164 24.97 -17.10 -9.21
C ALA A 164 24.38 -15.84 -9.88
N LYS A 165 23.07 -15.60 -9.70
CA LYS A 165 22.33 -14.43 -10.15
C LYS A 165 21.23 -14.13 -9.12
N ASN A 166 21.04 -12.86 -8.79
CA ASN A 166 19.86 -12.43 -8.04
C ASN A 166 18.70 -12.27 -9.04
N LEU A 167 17.62 -12.99 -8.79
CA LEU A 167 16.42 -13.02 -9.62
C LEU A 167 15.30 -12.20 -8.97
N SER A 168 14.41 -11.64 -9.78
CA SER A 168 13.18 -11.00 -9.29
C SER A 168 12.19 -12.03 -8.75
N ASP A 169 11.20 -11.57 -8.00
CA ASP A 169 10.17 -12.42 -7.41
C ASP A 169 9.40 -13.25 -8.46
N ILE A 170 9.18 -12.67 -9.64
CA ILE A 170 8.51 -13.36 -10.76
C ILE A 170 9.44 -14.26 -11.54
N GLU A 171 10.73 -13.91 -11.69
CA GLU A 171 11.71 -14.86 -12.22
C GLU A 171 11.79 -16.11 -11.31
N LEU A 172 11.79 -15.93 -9.99
CA LEU A 172 11.78 -17.02 -9.01
C LEU A 172 10.48 -17.85 -9.06
N ALA A 173 9.32 -17.21 -9.15
CA ALA A 173 8.05 -17.92 -9.31
C ALA A 173 7.96 -18.66 -10.64
N ASN A 174 8.51 -18.10 -11.72
CA ASN A 174 8.61 -18.76 -13.01
C ASN A 174 9.54 -19.98 -12.95
N MET A 175 10.68 -19.88 -12.25
CA MET A 175 11.56 -21.03 -11.99
C MET A 175 10.85 -22.13 -11.19
N TYR A 176 10.06 -21.76 -10.17
CA TYR A 176 9.27 -22.70 -9.40
C TYR A 176 8.20 -23.39 -10.27
N SER A 177 7.53 -22.63 -11.12
CA SER A 177 6.57 -23.14 -12.12
C SER A 177 7.25 -24.08 -13.12
N GLU A 178 8.47 -23.74 -13.55
CA GLU A 178 9.28 -24.55 -14.45
C GLU A 178 9.73 -25.87 -13.80
N ALA A 179 10.09 -25.87 -12.51
CA ALA A 179 10.43 -27.07 -11.74
C ALA A 179 9.30 -28.11 -11.77
N TRP A 180 8.06 -27.67 -11.59
CA TRP A 180 6.90 -28.54 -11.74
C TRP A 180 6.64 -28.97 -13.18
N ARG A 181 6.78 -28.07 -14.16
CA ARG A 181 6.56 -28.37 -15.59
C ARG A 181 7.55 -29.41 -16.12
N LYS A 182 8.80 -29.32 -15.70
CA LYS A 182 9.89 -30.24 -16.08
C LYS A 182 9.98 -31.47 -15.16
N PHE A 183 9.22 -31.48 -14.07
CA PHE A 183 9.31 -32.50 -13.02
C PHE A 183 10.73 -32.63 -12.45
N ASP A 184 11.39 -31.50 -12.24
CA ASP A 184 12.78 -31.41 -11.81
C ASP A 184 12.95 -30.38 -10.67
N ALA A 185 13.17 -30.88 -9.46
CA ALA A 185 13.34 -30.06 -8.27
C ALA A 185 14.68 -29.30 -8.24
N SER A 186 15.71 -29.76 -8.97
CA SER A 186 17.03 -29.10 -8.95
C SER A 186 17.01 -27.73 -9.62
N ILE A 187 15.94 -27.41 -10.36
CA ILE A 187 15.74 -26.09 -10.97
C ILE A 187 15.59 -25.03 -9.87
N VAL A 188 14.78 -25.30 -8.84
CA VAL A 188 14.46 -24.33 -7.79
C VAL A 188 15.36 -24.47 -6.55
N GLU A 189 15.96 -25.64 -6.33
CA GLU A 189 16.82 -25.94 -5.17
C GLU A 189 17.83 -24.85 -4.78
N PRO A 190 18.60 -24.23 -5.70
CA PRO A 190 19.59 -23.21 -5.34
C PRO A 190 18.99 -21.93 -4.73
N TYR A 191 17.71 -21.67 -5.04
CA TYR A 191 16.99 -20.47 -4.65
C TYR A 191 16.08 -20.66 -3.44
N LEU A 192 15.96 -21.88 -2.91
CA LEU A 192 15.29 -22.14 -1.63
C LEU A 192 16.22 -21.80 -0.47
N ASP A 193 15.70 -21.09 0.52
CA ASP A 193 16.42 -20.83 1.76
C ASP A 193 16.68 -22.14 2.53
N LYS A 194 17.82 -22.26 3.22
CA LYS A 194 18.12 -23.43 4.08
C LYS A 194 17.00 -23.72 5.09
N ASP A 195 16.36 -22.67 5.61
CA ASP A 195 15.27 -22.73 6.57
C ASP A 195 13.91 -22.64 5.85
N PHE A 196 13.81 -23.03 4.57
CA PHE A 196 12.59 -22.92 3.78
C PHE A 196 11.39 -23.62 4.44
N HIS A 197 10.28 -22.90 4.53
CA HIS A 197 9.03 -23.39 5.12
C HIS A 197 8.00 -23.73 4.06
N TYR A 198 7.67 -25.02 3.91
CA TYR A 198 6.57 -25.45 3.04
C TYR A 198 5.33 -25.86 3.84
N GLY A 199 4.16 -25.32 3.46
CA GLY A 199 2.86 -25.72 3.98
C GLY A 199 1.87 -26.02 2.87
N SER A 200 0.81 -26.78 3.18
CA SER A 200 -0.30 -26.97 2.27
C SER A 200 -1.60 -27.22 3.02
N ASP A 201 -2.71 -26.68 2.54
CA ASP A 201 -4.02 -26.99 3.13
C ASP A 201 -4.30 -28.52 3.10
N TRP A 202 -3.71 -29.24 2.13
CA TRP A 202 -3.90 -30.70 1.96
C TRP A 202 -2.80 -31.53 2.64
N VAL A 203 -1.77 -30.87 3.18
CA VAL A 203 -0.70 -31.51 3.96
C VAL A 203 -0.60 -30.86 5.34
N PHE A 204 -1.19 -31.52 6.34
CA PHE A 204 -1.09 -31.11 7.76
C PHE A 204 0.31 -30.75 8.27
N ASP A 205 1.39 -31.45 7.84
CA ASP A 205 2.72 -31.20 8.38
C ASP A 205 3.43 -30.10 7.58
N GLU A 206 3.85 -29.04 8.27
CA GLU A 206 4.78 -28.04 7.73
C GLU A 206 6.18 -28.66 7.63
N MET A 207 6.88 -28.41 6.52
CA MET A 207 8.27 -28.85 6.32
C MET A 207 9.17 -27.65 6.55
N PRO A 208 9.89 -27.56 7.69
CA PRO A 208 10.63 -26.36 8.10
C PRO A 208 12.10 -26.40 7.65
N SER A 209 12.38 -27.00 6.49
CA SER A 209 13.71 -26.97 5.88
C SER A 209 13.65 -27.23 4.38
N ARG A 210 14.64 -26.69 3.66
CA ARG A 210 14.84 -26.99 2.24
C ARG A 210 15.01 -28.47 2.00
N LYS A 211 15.77 -29.17 2.84
CA LYS A 211 15.97 -30.61 2.67
C LYS A 211 14.67 -31.41 2.76
N GLU A 212 13.87 -31.16 3.80
CA GLU A 212 12.60 -31.88 3.99
C GLU A 212 11.63 -31.60 2.83
N TYR A 213 11.57 -30.33 2.39
CA TYR A 213 10.76 -29.96 1.24
C TYR A 213 11.25 -30.60 -0.07
N LEU A 214 12.55 -30.59 -0.37
CA LEU A 214 13.07 -31.18 -1.61
C LEU A 214 12.88 -32.69 -1.66
N ASP A 215 13.04 -33.39 -0.52
CA ASP A 215 12.72 -34.82 -0.41
C ASP A 215 11.23 -35.07 -0.76
N TYR A 216 10.30 -34.27 -0.21
CA TYR A 216 8.88 -34.33 -0.53
C TYR A 216 8.57 -33.96 -1.99
N PHE A 217 9.13 -32.85 -2.46
CA PHE A 217 8.82 -32.25 -3.74
C PHE A 217 9.29 -33.15 -4.88
N THR A 218 10.51 -33.69 -4.79
CA THR A 218 11.05 -34.66 -5.76
C THR A 218 10.15 -35.90 -5.85
N ALA A 219 9.72 -36.45 -4.71
CA ALA A 219 8.79 -37.58 -4.65
C ALA A 219 7.42 -37.26 -5.26
N LYS A 220 6.90 -36.05 -4.99
CA LYS A 220 5.64 -35.55 -5.56
C LYS A 220 5.74 -35.44 -7.09
N LEU A 221 6.80 -34.81 -7.60
CA LEU A 221 7.04 -34.66 -9.05
C LEU A 221 7.15 -36.02 -9.74
N ALA A 222 7.86 -36.98 -9.14
CA ALA A 222 7.95 -38.35 -9.66
C ALA A 222 6.57 -39.04 -9.73
N THR A 223 5.75 -38.86 -8.69
CA THR A 223 4.38 -39.40 -8.65
C THR A 223 3.51 -38.80 -9.75
N VAL A 224 3.54 -37.48 -9.92
CA VAL A 224 2.75 -36.82 -10.96
C VAL A 224 3.21 -37.22 -12.35
N LYS A 225 4.52 -37.28 -12.58
CA LYS A 225 5.12 -37.78 -13.84
C LYS A 225 4.65 -39.20 -14.17
N SER A 226 4.59 -40.09 -13.17
CA SER A 226 4.14 -41.47 -13.35
C SER A 226 2.66 -41.62 -13.70
N LYS A 227 1.82 -40.66 -13.28
CA LYS A 227 0.37 -40.63 -13.54
C LYS A 227 0.01 -40.03 -14.91
N ALA A 228 1.00 -39.49 -15.63
CA ALA A 228 0.80 -38.77 -16.89
C ALA A 228 -0.26 -37.65 -16.79
N SER A 229 -0.38 -37.00 -15.62
CA SER A 229 -1.30 -35.89 -15.42
C SER A 229 -0.97 -34.74 -16.36
N GLN A 230 -1.98 -34.22 -17.07
CA GLN A 230 -1.86 -32.99 -17.85
C GLN A 230 -2.10 -31.79 -16.92
N MET A 231 -1.06 -31.39 -16.18
CA MET A 231 -1.13 -30.19 -15.36
C MET A 231 -0.88 -28.94 -16.21
N ALA A 232 -1.72 -27.94 -16.04
CA ALA A 232 -1.44 -26.59 -16.53
C ALA A 232 -0.85 -25.74 -15.41
N MET A 233 0.12 -24.90 -15.76
CA MET A 233 0.88 -24.11 -14.80
C MET A 233 1.09 -22.70 -15.32
N GLY A 234 1.02 -21.74 -14.41
CA GLY A 234 1.29 -20.34 -14.69
C GLY A 234 1.87 -19.65 -13.47
N VAL A 235 2.42 -18.46 -13.70
CA VAL A 235 2.74 -17.52 -12.62
C VAL A 235 1.50 -16.65 -12.39
N CYS A 236 1.21 -16.34 -11.15
CA CYS A 236 0.11 -15.45 -10.79
C CYS A 236 0.57 -14.41 -9.78
N ARG A 237 -0.18 -13.31 -9.72
CA ARG A 237 0.00 -12.25 -8.74
C ARG A 237 -1.33 -11.99 -8.02
N ASN A 238 -1.27 -11.80 -6.71
CA ASN A 238 -2.41 -11.33 -5.94
C ASN A 238 -2.68 -9.86 -6.28
N HIS A 239 -3.89 -9.51 -6.75
CA HIS A 239 -4.20 -8.11 -7.07
C HIS A 239 -4.48 -7.24 -5.84
N GLN A 240 -4.44 -7.78 -4.62
CA GLN A 240 -4.57 -7.04 -3.37
C GLN A 240 -3.27 -6.98 -2.56
N THR A 241 -2.50 -8.07 -2.53
CA THR A 241 -1.25 -8.11 -1.76
C THR A 241 -0.01 -8.00 -2.63
N ARG A 242 -0.16 -8.10 -3.96
CA ARG A 242 0.94 -8.20 -4.95
C ARG A 242 1.87 -9.40 -4.77
N ASP A 243 1.61 -10.27 -3.80
CA ASP A 243 2.31 -11.53 -3.60
C ASP A 243 2.32 -12.36 -4.88
N VAL A 244 3.49 -12.91 -5.19
CA VAL A 244 3.69 -13.77 -6.35
C VAL A 244 3.41 -15.23 -5.97
N GLY A 245 2.81 -15.96 -6.89
CA GLY A 245 2.55 -17.38 -6.71
C GLY A 245 2.64 -18.18 -7.99
N VAL A 246 2.52 -19.50 -7.83
CA VAL A 246 2.42 -20.46 -8.92
C VAL A 246 1.02 -21.06 -8.91
N ILE A 247 0.26 -20.82 -9.98
CA ILE A 247 -1.03 -21.48 -10.17
C ILE A 247 -0.82 -22.85 -10.82
N ILE A 248 -1.49 -23.85 -10.25
CA ILE A 248 -1.45 -25.24 -10.72
C ILE A 248 -2.88 -25.71 -10.94
N LYS A 249 -3.17 -26.18 -12.15
CA LYS A 249 -4.44 -26.82 -12.50
C LYS A 249 -4.19 -28.27 -12.85
N ASP A 250 -4.78 -29.19 -12.08
CA ASP A 250 -4.77 -30.63 -12.31
C ASP A 250 -6.22 -31.12 -12.44
N GLY A 251 -6.69 -31.31 -13.67
CA GLY A 251 -8.10 -31.57 -13.96
C GLY A 251 -9.00 -30.39 -13.56
N ASP A 252 -9.97 -30.65 -12.68
CA ASP A 252 -10.91 -29.65 -12.15
C ASP A 252 -10.39 -28.92 -10.90
N VAL A 253 -9.27 -29.39 -10.33
CA VAL A 253 -8.68 -28.78 -9.12
C VAL A 253 -7.73 -27.68 -9.54
N VAL A 254 -7.94 -26.48 -8.98
CA VAL A 254 -7.05 -25.32 -9.14
C VAL A 254 -6.48 -24.96 -7.77
N SER A 255 -5.16 -24.89 -7.67
CA SER A 255 -4.45 -24.54 -6.45
C SER A 255 -3.39 -23.49 -6.74
N VAL A 256 -3.05 -22.70 -5.73
CA VAL A 256 -2.01 -21.67 -5.81
C VAL A 256 -0.96 -21.96 -4.75
N ILE A 257 0.31 -21.97 -5.14
CA ILE A 257 1.45 -21.94 -4.21
C ILE A 257 1.84 -20.48 -4.04
N TYR A 258 1.59 -19.95 -2.85
CA TYR A 258 1.96 -18.61 -2.42
C TYR A 258 3.43 -18.63 -2.04
N LEU A 259 4.26 -17.77 -2.64
CA LEU A 259 5.69 -17.71 -2.36
C LEU A 259 6.00 -16.49 -1.51
N THR A 260 6.81 -16.68 -0.47
CA THR A 260 7.46 -15.58 0.24
C THR A 260 8.92 -15.54 -0.19
N ILE A 261 9.39 -14.36 -0.56
CA ILE A 261 10.72 -14.16 -1.11
C ILE A 261 11.44 -13.09 -0.28
N SER A 262 12.71 -13.31 0.01
CA SER A 262 13.57 -12.39 0.74
C SER A 262 14.99 -12.54 0.26
N GLU A 263 15.68 -11.42 -0.02
CA GLU A 263 17.07 -11.39 -0.47
C GLU A 263 17.36 -12.31 -1.67
N GLY A 264 16.42 -12.40 -2.63
CA GLY A 264 16.54 -13.25 -3.82
C GLY A 264 16.39 -14.75 -3.57
N ARG A 265 15.91 -15.16 -2.38
CA ARG A 265 15.58 -16.54 -2.04
C ARG A 265 14.12 -16.69 -1.69
N ILE A 266 13.58 -17.86 -1.99
CA ILE A 266 12.24 -18.25 -1.58
C ILE A 266 12.37 -18.81 -0.16
N THR A 267 11.73 -18.14 0.80
CA THR A 267 11.77 -18.46 2.23
C THR A 267 10.56 -19.30 2.66
N SER A 268 9.43 -19.18 1.95
CA SER A 268 8.27 -20.03 2.21
C SER A 268 7.43 -20.30 0.97
N GLY A 269 6.72 -21.43 0.99
CA GLY A 269 5.75 -21.84 -0.03
C GLY A 269 4.51 -22.42 0.62
N ILE A 270 3.35 -21.80 0.43
CA ILE A 270 2.09 -22.29 1.00
C ILE A 270 1.12 -22.64 -0.12
N MET A 271 0.76 -23.92 -0.25
CA MET A 271 -0.22 -24.36 -1.24
C MET A 271 -1.66 -24.31 -0.69
N LYS A 272 -2.51 -23.48 -1.30
CA LYS A 272 -3.93 -23.35 -0.94
C LYS A 272 -4.85 -23.58 -2.14
N GLU A 273 -6.13 -23.74 -1.88
CA GLU A 273 -7.16 -23.66 -2.93
C GLU A 273 -7.13 -22.28 -3.60
N HIS A 274 -7.43 -22.23 -4.90
CA HIS A 274 -7.37 -21.00 -5.68
C HIS A 274 -8.35 -19.94 -5.16
N ASP A 275 -7.83 -18.77 -4.79
CA ASP A 275 -8.61 -17.60 -4.43
C ASP A 275 -8.85 -16.71 -5.67
N LYS A 276 -10.02 -16.06 -5.74
CA LYS A 276 -10.41 -15.13 -6.81
C LYS A 276 -9.47 -13.93 -6.93
N HIS A 277 -8.64 -13.68 -5.91
CA HIS A 277 -7.73 -12.55 -5.90
C HIS A 277 -6.46 -12.74 -6.73
N PHE A 278 -6.18 -13.94 -7.25
CA PHE A 278 -5.01 -14.18 -8.09
C PHE A 278 -5.33 -14.06 -9.57
N LYS A 279 -4.54 -13.26 -10.28
CA LYS A 279 -4.58 -13.16 -11.75
C LYS A 279 -3.33 -13.82 -12.32
N VAL A 280 -3.52 -14.68 -13.32
CA VAL A 280 -2.41 -15.25 -14.09
C VAL A 280 -1.74 -14.13 -14.86
N ILE A 281 -0.42 -14.07 -14.79
CA ILE A 281 0.40 -13.08 -15.49
C ILE A 281 1.31 -13.80 -16.49
N ASP A 282 1.69 -13.08 -17.55
CA ASP A 282 2.78 -13.50 -18.43
C ASP A 282 4.09 -12.90 -17.90
N PRO A 283 5.05 -13.73 -17.41
CA PRO A 283 6.35 -13.25 -16.94
C PRO A 283 7.17 -12.50 -18.00
N ASP A 284 6.87 -12.68 -19.29
CA ASP A 284 7.57 -12.00 -20.39
C ASP A 284 6.98 -10.62 -20.71
N GLU A 285 5.76 -10.34 -20.24
CA GLU A 285 5.07 -9.05 -20.39
C GLU A 285 5.23 -8.13 -19.17
N GLU A 286 5.92 -8.58 -18.12
CA GLU A 286 6.12 -7.78 -16.92
C GLU A 286 7.28 -6.76 -17.08
N LEU A 287 6.99 -5.51 -16.73
CA LEU A 287 7.97 -4.43 -16.72
C LEU A 287 9.02 -4.60 -15.63
N TYR A 288 10.23 -4.15 -15.94
CA TYR A 288 11.28 -3.94 -14.96
C TYR A 288 11.08 -2.57 -14.28
N MET A 289 10.50 -2.59 -13.09
CA MET A 289 10.00 -1.38 -12.40
C MET A 289 11.00 -0.90 -11.34
N ASN A 290 12.24 -0.58 -11.75
CA ASN A 290 13.20 0.05 -10.85
C ASN A 290 14.22 0.92 -11.59
N HIS A 291 14.91 1.76 -10.83
CA HIS A 291 15.91 2.70 -11.33
C HIS A 291 17.36 2.25 -11.09
N GLY A 292 17.57 1.02 -10.62
CA GLY A 292 18.88 0.56 -10.13
C GLY A 292 20.00 0.81 -11.14
N ASP A 293 19.80 0.37 -12.38
CA ASP A 293 20.78 0.54 -13.45
C ASP A 293 20.71 1.93 -14.10
N HIS A 294 19.58 2.63 -14.01
CA HIS A 294 19.42 3.99 -14.55
C HIS A 294 20.29 5.02 -13.83
N LEU A 295 20.57 4.82 -12.53
CA LEU A 295 21.49 5.68 -11.77
C LEU A 295 22.93 5.61 -12.30
N ASP A 296 23.32 4.55 -12.99
CA ASP A 296 24.68 4.38 -13.53
C ASP A 296 25.03 5.40 -14.63
N CYS A 297 24.02 6.07 -15.19
CA CYS A 297 24.18 7.28 -16.01
C CYS A 297 25.03 8.36 -15.29
N ILE A 298 24.97 8.40 -13.95
CA ILE A 298 25.83 9.25 -13.12
C ILE A 298 26.92 8.40 -12.46
N MET A 299 26.53 7.41 -11.66
CA MET A 299 27.44 6.55 -10.91
C MET A 299 26.72 5.30 -10.40
N PRO A 300 27.46 4.24 -10.02
CA PRO A 300 26.85 3.03 -9.44
C PRO A 300 25.82 3.33 -8.36
N SER A 301 24.60 2.79 -8.50
CA SER A 301 23.47 3.05 -7.60
C SER A 301 23.81 2.85 -6.13
N ASN A 302 24.49 1.76 -5.78
CA ASN A 302 24.94 1.49 -4.41
C ASN A 302 25.79 2.62 -3.82
N ARG A 303 26.67 3.23 -4.63
CA ARG A 303 27.52 4.34 -4.23
C ARG A 303 26.71 5.62 -4.06
N LEU A 304 25.75 5.88 -4.94
CA LEU A 304 24.85 7.03 -4.83
C LEU A 304 24.05 6.95 -3.53
N ILE A 305 23.40 5.81 -3.27
CA ILE A 305 22.56 5.61 -2.09
C ILE A 305 23.39 5.69 -0.80
N GLN A 306 24.51 4.98 -0.71
CA GLN A 306 25.30 4.91 0.53
C GLN A 306 26.01 6.23 0.88
N LYS A 307 26.46 7.00 -0.13
CA LYS A 307 27.33 8.15 0.10
C LYS A 307 26.64 9.50 -0.12
N TYR A 308 25.68 9.56 -1.04
CA TYR A 308 25.15 10.83 -1.53
C TYR A 308 23.66 11.03 -1.26
N LEU A 309 22.87 10.00 -0.97
CA LEU A 309 21.43 10.16 -0.74
C LEU A 309 21.11 11.19 0.34
N HIS A 310 21.77 11.11 1.51
CA HIS A 310 21.52 12.07 2.59
C HIS A 310 21.89 13.51 2.21
N PRO A 311 23.10 13.80 1.67
CA PRO A 311 23.42 15.12 1.11
C PRO A 311 22.45 15.61 0.03
N ILE A 312 22.04 14.71 -0.89
CA ILE A 312 21.08 15.04 -1.95
C ILE A 312 19.78 15.55 -1.35
N ILE A 313 19.19 14.80 -0.41
CA ILE A 313 17.91 15.17 0.21
C ILE A 313 18.04 16.46 1.03
N GLN A 314 19.19 16.70 1.68
CA GLN A 314 19.43 17.93 2.44
C GLN A 314 19.57 19.19 1.57
N GLU A 315 20.19 19.07 0.41
CA GLU A 315 20.47 20.20 -0.49
C GLU A 315 19.41 20.37 -1.59
N ALA A 316 18.59 19.34 -1.82
CA ALA A 316 17.53 19.37 -2.81
C ALA A 316 16.50 20.45 -2.47
N LYS A 317 15.98 21.08 -3.53
CA LYS A 317 14.87 22.02 -3.42
C LYS A 317 13.59 21.29 -3.78
N ALA A 318 12.51 21.58 -3.07
CA ALA A 318 11.22 21.08 -3.48
C ALA A 318 10.88 21.56 -4.90
N TRP A 319 10.28 20.67 -5.66
CA TRP A 319 9.95 20.90 -7.06
C TRP A 319 8.46 20.91 -7.30
N ARG A 320 7.76 19.81 -7.02
CA ARG A 320 6.29 19.73 -7.16
C ARG A 320 5.67 18.93 -6.03
N THR A 321 4.38 19.15 -5.81
CA THR A 321 3.55 18.38 -4.89
C THR A 321 2.25 18.00 -5.59
N ALA A 322 1.80 16.77 -5.44
CA ALA A 322 0.53 16.31 -6.00
C ALA A 322 -0.17 15.35 -5.03
N ARG A 323 -1.51 15.37 -5.02
CA ARG A 323 -2.31 14.36 -4.33
C ARG A 323 -2.67 13.28 -5.33
N THR A 324 -2.09 12.09 -5.19
CA THR A 324 -2.22 11.02 -6.17
C THR A 324 -2.30 9.65 -5.48
N ALA A 325 -2.74 8.65 -6.22
CA ALA A 325 -2.77 7.28 -5.73
C ALA A 325 -1.34 6.73 -5.67
N VAL A 326 -0.98 6.15 -4.52
CA VAL A 326 0.34 5.59 -4.24
C VAL A 326 0.16 4.18 -3.65
N THR A 327 1.05 3.28 -4.05
CA THR A 327 1.19 1.97 -3.40
C THR A 327 2.62 1.81 -2.88
N THR A 328 2.75 1.36 -1.63
CA THR A 328 4.02 1.03 -0.97
C THR A 328 3.93 -0.33 -0.28
N GLU A 329 5.01 -0.81 0.32
CA GLU A 329 4.99 -2.05 1.10
C GLU A 329 3.97 -1.99 2.26
N ASP A 330 3.75 -0.80 2.84
CA ASP A 330 2.86 -0.59 3.98
C ASP A 330 1.49 0.04 3.62
N MET A 331 1.35 0.61 2.41
CA MET A 331 0.15 1.29 1.92
C MET A 331 -0.39 0.66 0.65
N TYR A 332 -1.66 0.26 0.65
CA TYR A 332 -2.32 -0.25 -0.54
C TYR A 332 -3.27 0.80 -1.12
N GLU A 333 -2.97 1.28 -2.34
CA GLU A 333 -3.81 2.20 -3.11
C GLU A 333 -4.33 3.41 -2.31
N GLU A 334 -3.45 4.07 -1.55
CA GLU A 334 -3.80 5.25 -0.77
C GLU A 334 -3.66 6.52 -1.61
N ARG A 335 -4.70 7.34 -1.65
CA ARG A 335 -4.61 8.69 -2.22
C ARG A 335 -3.94 9.62 -1.23
N THR A 336 -2.66 9.87 -1.43
CA THR A 336 -1.86 10.71 -0.54
C THR A 336 -1.07 11.79 -1.26
N THR A 337 -0.47 12.69 -0.49
CA THR A 337 0.42 13.74 -0.96
C THR A 337 1.79 13.16 -1.29
N VAL A 338 2.19 13.29 -2.55
CA VAL A 338 3.54 13.03 -3.04
C VAL A 338 4.22 14.36 -3.27
N PHE A 339 5.39 14.55 -2.71
CA PHE A 339 6.24 15.71 -2.96
C PHE A 339 7.56 15.26 -3.58
N SER A 340 8.07 16.07 -4.49
CA SER A 340 9.32 15.82 -5.19
C SER A 340 10.39 16.84 -4.80
N LEU A 341 11.61 16.35 -4.67
CA LEU A 341 12.80 17.12 -4.33
C LEU A 341 13.78 17.04 -5.49
N MET A 342 14.14 18.18 -6.06
CA MET A 342 15.08 18.29 -7.17
C MET A 342 16.44 18.74 -6.66
N TYR A 343 17.47 17.97 -7.00
CA TYR A 343 18.86 18.25 -6.70
C TYR A 343 19.63 18.63 -7.97
N GLY A 344 20.50 19.63 -7.84
CA GLY A 344 21.29 20.19 -8.95
C GLY A 344 20.61 21.38 -9.62
N THR A 345 21.42 22.29 -10.15
CA THR A 345 20.98 23.50 -10.87
C THR A 345 21.42 23.50 -12.33
N GLY A 346 21.97 22.37 -12.79
CA GLY A 346 22.52 22.19 -14.12
C GLY A 346 21.52 21.60 -15.12
N ASP A 347 22.03 21.15 -16.26
CA ASP A 347 21.20 20.49 -17.27
C ASP A 347 20.81 19.07 -16.87
N VAL A 348 21.73 18.35 -16.22
CA VAL A 348 21.47 17.05 -15.62
C VAL A 348 21.12 17.26 -14.15
N ARG A 349 20.01 16.69 -13.70
CA ARG A 349 19.48 16.86 -12.35
C ARG A 349 18.99 15.53 -11.79
N LEU A 350 18.81 15.46 -10.48
CA LEU A 350 18.22 14.31 -9.80
C LEU A 350 16.87 14.72 -9.23
N LEU A 351 15.87 13.86 -9.37
CA LEU A 351 14.57 14.02 -8.75
C LEU A 351 14.32 12.88 -7.78
N ALA A 352 14.01 13.20 -6.54
CA ALA A 352 13.53 12.27 -5.53
C ALA A 352 12.03 12.47 -5.30
N THR A 353 11.26 11.39 -5.16
CA THR A 353 9.83 11.42 -4.81
C THR A 353 9.62 10.84 -3.41
N ILE A 354 8.74 11.48 -2.64
CA ILE A 354 8.45 11.12 -1.25
C ILE A 354 6.92 11.15 -1.07
N ALA A 355 6.35 10.08 -0.53
CA ALA A 355 4.92 9.98 -0.24
C ALA A 355 4.66 10.17 1.27
N ALA A 356 3.65 10.94 1.62
CA ALA A 356 3.23 11.09 3.03
C ALA A 356 2.29 9.93 3.42
N SER A 357 2.71 9.00 4.26
CA SER A 357 1.80 7.97 4.79
C SER A 357 0.95 8.54 5.93
N LYS A 358 -0.37 8.65 5.72
CA LYS A 358 -1.28 9.08 6.78
C LYS A 358 -1.45 7.98 7.84
N LYS A 359 -1.59 6.72 7.40
CA LYS A 359 -1.74 5.54 8.28
C LYS A 359 -0.57 5.38 9.26
N ASN A 360 0.66 5.56 8.79
CA ASN A 360 1.84 5.33 9.59
C ASN A 360 2.42 6.61 10.23
N LYS A 361 1.87 7.79 9.91
CA LYS A 361 2.38 9.11 10.29
C LYS A 361 3.86 9.32 9.91
N ARG A 362 4.28 8.85 8.73
CA ARG A 362 5.68 8.91 8.25
C ARG A 362 5.72 9.38 6.81
N ASN A 363 6.86 9.93 6.39
CA ASN A 363 7.15 10.13 4.98
C ASN A 363 7.95 8.93 4.47
N GLU A 364 7.53 8.36 3.36
CA GLU A 364 8.17 7.22 2.70
C GLU A 364 8.92 7.72 1.46
N PHE A 365 10.23 7.47 1.43
CA PHE A 365 11.05 7.75 0.26
C PHE A 365 10.73 6.72 -0.81
N MET A 366 10.27 7.18 -1.96
CA MET A 366 9.73 6.31 -3.00
C MET A 366 10.78 5.97 -4.04
N SER A 367 11.41 7.00 -4.61
CA SER A 367 12.28 6.84 -5.76
C SER A 367 13.26 8.00 -5.88
N ILE A 368 14.36 7.76 -6.61
CA ILE A 368 15.26 8.80 -7.08
C ILE A 368 15.80 8.45 -8.46
N TYR A 369 15.78 9.42 -9.38
CA TYR A 369 16.22 9.22 -10.75
C TYR A 369 16.83 10.49 -11.37
N PRO A 370 17.80 10.35 -12.30
CA PRO A 370 18.34 11.45 -13.06
C PRO A 370 17.46 11.83 -14.26
N PHE A 371 17.55 13.08 -14.70
CA PHE A 371 16.93 13.54 -15.94
C PHE A 371 17.71 14.71 -16.54
N GLY A 372 17.54 14.92 -17.85
CA GLY A 372 18.13 16.01 -18.62
C GLY A 372 17.11 17.05 -19.06
N ASN A 373 17.58 18.22 -19.51
CA ASN A 373 16.71 19.21 -20.17
C ASN A 373 16.32 18.72 -21.56
N GLY A 374 15.02 18.61 -21.82
CA GLY A 374 14.49 18.15 -23.09
C GLY A 374 14.25 19.24 -24.14
N VAL A 375 13.73 18.78 -25.28
CA VAL A 375 13.17 19.63 -26.34
C VAL A 375 11.74 19.17 -26.66
N PRO A 376 10.83 20.09 -26.99
CA PRO A 376 9.41 19.78 -27.08
C PRO A 376 9.07 19.02 -28.36
N TYR A 377 8.36 17.91 -28.23
CA TYR A 377 7.72 17.16 -29.33
C TYR A 377 6.25 16.92 -29.02
N GLU A 378 5.38 17.05 -30.02
CA GLU A 378 4.02 16.51 -29.93
C GLU A 378 4.08 15.00 -30.15
N VAL A 379 3.70 14.22 -29.14
CA VAL A 379 3.63 12.76 -29.19
C VAL A 379 2.18 12.30 -29.09
N THR A 380 1.86 11.19 -29.76
CA THR A 380 0.61 10.46 -29.51
C THR A 380 0.89 9.39 -28.47
N ILE A 381 0.10 9.35 -27.39
CA ILE A 381 0.23 8.35 -26.33
C ILE A 381 -0.43 7.06 -26.79
N ASP A 382 0.35 6.01 -27.03
CA ASP A 382 -0.17 4.75 -27.53
C ASP A 382 -0.59 3.83 -26.37
N LYS A 383 0.20 3.81 -25.30
CA LYS A 383 -0.06 3.01 -24.11
C LYS A 383 0.64 3.58 -22.88
N VAL A 384 -0.03 3.53 -21.72
CA VAL A 384 0.58 3.90 -20.43
C VAL A 384 0.77 2.64 -19.60
N LEU A 385 2.03 2.32 -19.31
CA LEU A 385 2.38 1.21 -18.44
C LEU A 385 2.69 1.75 -17.04
N GLU A 386 1.65 1.96 -16.23
CA GLU A 386 1.79 2.46 -14.86
C GLU A 386 2.58 1.47 -13.99
N TRP A 387 3.50 2.00 -13.17
CA TRP A 387 4.31 1.18 -12.29
C TRP A 387 3.54 0.72 -11.04
N ASP A 388 4.04 -0.30 -10.33
CA ASP A 388 3.33 -0.88 -9.18
C ASP A 388 3.19 0.13 -8.03
N ASN A 389 4.11 1.10 -7.91
CA ASN A 389 4.01 2.20 -6.94
C ASN A 389 2.97 3.27 -7.31
N GLN A 390 2.38 3.16 -8.49
CA GLN A 390 1.42 4.07 -9.11
C GLN A 390 1.94 5.49 -9.38
N ILE A 391 3.09 5.92 -8.88
CA ILE A 391 3.56 7.30 -9.07
C ILE A 391 4.52 7.45 -10.27
N GLU A 392 4.97 6.32 -10.81
CA GLU A 392 5.83 6.21 -11.98
C GLU A 392 5.12 5.43 -13.08
N ALA A 393 5.57 5.59 -14.31
CA ALA A 393 5.07 4.86 -15.46
C ALA A 393 6.15 4.78 -16.54
N THR A 394 5.95 3.87 -17.50
CA THR A 394 6.63 3.91 -18.79
C THR A 394 5.59 4.17 -19.87
N VAL A 395 5.83 5.18 -20.72
CA VAL A 395 4.86 5.62 -21.72
C VAL A 395 5.35 5.20 -23.11
N LEU A 396 4.54 4.39 -23.80
CA LEU A 396 4.73 4.08 -25.22
C LEU A 396 4.04 5.15 -26.04
N CYS A 397 4.73 5.69 -27.03
CA CYS A 397 4.23 6.78 -27.84
C CYS A 397 4.78 6.76 -29.27
N SER A 398 4.17 7.60 -30.10
CA SER A 398 4.53 7.74 -31.51
C SER A 398 4.64 9.20 -31.94
N ILE A 399 5.63 9.47 -32.80
CA ILE A 399 5.74 10.72 -33.58
C ILE A 399 5.66 10.33 -35.06
N GLY A 400 4.49 10.55 -35.68
CA GLY A 400 4.21 10.01 -37.01
C GLY A 400 4.27 8.48 -37.00
N GLU A 401 5.12 7.87 -37.82
CA GLU A 401 5.33 6.42 -37.88
C GLU A 401 6.50 5.93 -37.00
N PHE A 402 7.09 6.81 -36.19
CA PHE A 402 8.18 6.46 -35.29
C PHE A 402 7.64 6.17 -33.89
N GLU A 403 7.66 4.90 -33.50
CA GLU A 403 7.26 4.40 -32.19
C GLU A 403 8.48 4.27 -31.27
N PHE A 404 8.33 4.72 -30.03
CA PHE A 404 9.34 4.59 -28.97
C PHE A 404 8.66 4.67 -27.60
N ALA A 405 9.44 4.54 -26.53
CA ALA A 405 8.94 4.80 -25.18
C ALA A 405 9.87 5.73 -24.41
N PHE A 406 9.32 6.36 -23.38
CA PHE A 406 10.07 7.22 -22.47
C PHE A 406 9.57 7.09 -21.05
N PHE A 407 10.43 7.47 -20.11
CA PHE A 407 10.10 7.61 -18.70
C PHE A 407 9.58 9.05 -18.40
N PRO A 408 8.27 9.23 -18.13
CA PRO A 408 7.72 10.51 -17.67
C PRO A 408 8.20 10.86 -16.24
N ILE A 409 9.08 11.85 -16.12
CA ILE A 409 9.66 12.25 -14.82
C ILE A 409 8.65 12.89 -13.88
N ASP A 410 7.51 13.31 -14.40
CA ASP A 410 6.43 14.04 -13.72
C ASP A 410 5.07 13.34 -13.80
N TYR A 411 5.06 12.01 -14.01
CA TYR A 411 3.84 11.21 -14.09
C TYR A 411 2.93 11.38 -12.86
N TYR A 412 3.49 11.30 -11.64
CA TYR A 412 2.75 11.42 -10.38
C TYR A 412 1.87 12.67 -10.26
N CYS A 413 2.23 13.77 -10.93
CA CYS A 413 1.48 15.03 -10.90
C CYS A 413 0.71 15.35 -12.19
N ASN A 414 0.76 14.48 -13.20
CA ASN A 414 0.15 14.71 -14.51
C ASN A 414 -0.55 13.45 -15.07
N LYS A 415 -0.92 12.49 -14.23
CA LYS A 415 -1.51 11.20 -14.64
C LYS A 415 -2.70 11.37 -15.61
N GLU A 416 -3.54 12.35 -15.33
CA GLU A 416 -4.73 12.68 -16.12
C GLU A 416 -4.41 13.20 -17.53
N LYS A 417 -3.17 13.63 -17.79
CA LYS A 417 -2.71 14.06 -19.12
C LYS A 417 -2.11 12.91 -19.93
N TYR A 418 -1.54 11.91 -19.26
CA TYR A 418 -1.04 10.71 -19.90
C TYR A 418 -2.19 9.73 -20.13
N GLN A 419 -2.95 9.94 -21.21
CA GLN A 419 -4.11 9.13 -21.57
C GLN A 419 -3.91 8.48 -22.94
N GLU A 420 -4.23 7.20 -23.05
CA GLU A 420 -4.10 6.44 -24.30
C GLU A 420 -4.97 7.05 -25.42
N GLY A 421 -4.37 7.24 -26.59
CA GLY A 421 -4.99 7.89 -27.76
C GLY A 421 -4.87 9.41 -27.78
N GLU A 422 -4.48 10.05 -26.69
CA GLU A 422 -4.35 11.51 -26.63
C GLU A 422 -3.00 12.00 -27.18
N LYS A 423 -2.99 13.25 -27.64
CA LYS A 423 -1.78 13.95 -28.05
C LYS A 423 -1.27 14.86 -26.94
N LEU A 424 0.03 14.81 -26.67
CA LEU A 424 0.66 15.56 -25.60
C LEU A 424 1.97 16.17 -26.08
N THR A 425 2.25 17.42 -25.73
CA THR A 425 3.58 17.99 -25.96
C THR A 425 4.49 17.65 -24.79
N VAL A 426 5.59 16.94 -25.08
CA VAL A 426 6.55 16.43 -24.10
C VAL A 426 7.95 16.95 -24.42
N ASP A 427 8.64 17.48 -23.41
CA ASP A 427 10.07 17.80 -23.48
C ASP A 427 10.89 16.51 -23.37
N LEU A 428 11.44 16.03 -24.49
CA LEU A 428 12.18 14.76 -24.55
C LEU A 428 13.69 14.98 -24.46
N SER A 429 14.37 14.15 -23.65
CA SER A 429 15.83 14.06 -23.58
C SER A 429 16.29 12.62 -23.39
N ALA A 430 17.59 12.37 -23.57
CA ALA A 430 18.20 11.07 -23.27
C ALA A 430 19.40 11.21 -22.33
N LEU A 431 19.55 10.22 -21.45
CA LEU A 431 20.74 9.98 -20.66
C LEU A 431 21.50 8.78 -21.21
N GLY A 432 22.80 8.95 -21.46
CA GLY A 432 23.67 7.87 -21.91
C GLY A 432 24.06 6.98 -20.74
N MET A 433 23.64 5.72 -20.76
CA MET A 433 24.12 4.68 -19.85
C MET A 433 25.48 4.13 -20.29
N LYS A 434 25.75 4.19 -21.60
CA LYS A 434 27.04 3.94 -22.22
C LYS A 434 27.11 4.71 -23.53
N VAL A 435 28.23 5.39 -23.78
CA VAL A 435 28.48 6.07 -25.05
C VAL A 435 29.93 5.81 -25.48
N GLU A 436 30.12 5.36 -26.71
CA GLU A 436 31.45 5.09 -27.28
C GLU A 436 31.47 5.41 -28.78
N GLU A 437 32.66 5.46 -29.37
CA GLU A 437 32.80 5.60 -30.83
C GLU A 437 32.21 4.36 -31.53
N ALA A 438 31.36 4.60 -32.51
CA ALA A 438 30.81 3.55 -33.35
C ALA A 438 31.77 3.19 -34.48
N GLN A 439 31.56 2.02 -35.08
CA GLN A 439 32.31 1.64 -36.27
C GLN A 439 32.00 2.63 -37.42
N ARG A 440 33.05 3.23 -37.99
CA ARG A 440 32.92 4.21 -39.09
C ARG A 440 32.53 3.59 -40.43
N GLY A 441 32.75 2.29 -40.59
CA GLY A 441 32.40 1.57 -41.82
C GLY A 441 33.03 0.18 -41.90
N PHE A 442 32.73 -0.49 -42.99
CA PHE A 442 33.34 -1.76 -43.36
C PHE A 442 33.47 -1.85 -44.88
N GLN A 443 34.25 -2.81 -45.37
CA GLN A 443 34.41 -3.04 -46.80
C GLN A 443 34.38 -4.51 -47.14
N PHE A 444 33.85 -4.81 -48.32
CA PHE A 444 33.97 -6.13 -48.95
C PHE A 444 35.05 -6.09 -50.02
N GLU A 445 35.86 -7.13 -50.08
CA GLU A 445 36.98 -7.26 -51.02
C GLU A 445 36.87 -8.55 -51.82
N GLY A 446 37.52 -8.59 -53.00
CA GLY A 446 37.61 -9.81 -53.82
C GLY A 446 36.24 -10.41 -54.14
N GLN A 447 36.09 -11.72 -53.93
CA GLN A 447 34.85 -12.42 -54.27
C GLN A 447 33.62 -11.89 -53.51
N GLN A 448 33.79 -11.41 -52.28
CA GLN A 448 32.67 -10.86 -51.49
C GLN A 448 32.13 -9.56 -52.11
N ALA A 449 33.01 -8.71 -52.65
CA ALA A 449 32.62 -7.51 -53.38
C ALA A 449 31.85 -7.87 -54.66
N ILE A 450 32.34 -8.86 -55.42
CA ILE A 450 31.69 -9.34 -56.65
C ILE A 450 30.29 -9.89 -56.34
N ASP A 451 30.17 -10.73 -55.32
CA ASP A 451 28.91 -11.35 -54.92
C ASP A 451 27.89 -10.31 -54.44
N TRP A 452 28.35 -9.27 -53.73
CA TRP A 452 27.50 -8.17 -53.30
C TRP A 452 27.00 -7.33 -54.47
N LEU A 453 27.88 -6.88 -55.36
CA LEU A 453 27.51 -6.10 -56.54
C LEU A 453 26.53 -6.85 -57.43
N ALA A 454 26.75 -8.16 -57.62
CA ALA A 454 25.83 -9.02 -58.36
C ALA A 454 24.41 -9.06 -57.74
N LYS A 455 24.29 -9.05 -56.41
CA LYS A 455 22.98 -9.02 -55.72
C LYS A 455 22.19 -7.74 -55.96
N ILE A 456 22.87 -6.60 -56.05
CA ILE A 456 22.23 -5.30 -56.30
C ILE A 456 22.15 -4.95 -57.79
N GLY A 457 22.61 -5.84 -58.68
CA GLY A 457 22.54 -5.65 -60.13
C GLY A 457 23.64 -4.76 -60.71
N GLU A 458 24.72 -4.53 -59.97
CA GLU A 458 25.85 -3.71 -60.39
C GLU A 458 27.05 -4.55 -60.87
N LYS A 459 27.92 -3.94 -61.67
CA LYS A 459 29.13 -4.61 -62.20
C LYS A 459 30.38 -4.18 -61.42
N PRO A 460 31.31 -5.11 -61.16
CA PRO A 460 32.59 -4.80 -60.54
C PRO A 460 33.45 -3.89 -61.41
N ASN A 461 34.06 -2.88 -60.78
CA ASN A 461 35.19 -2.12 -61.31
C ASN A 461 36.49 -2.83 -60.94
N TYR A 462 37.52 -2.69 -61.77
CA TYR A 462 38.82 -3.31 -61.56
C TYR A 462 39.92 -2.25 -61.60
N ASP A 463 40.92 -2.40 -60.73
CA ASP A 463 42.11 -1.55 -60.72
C ASP A 463 43.08 -1.88 -61.87
N GLU A 464 44.18 -1.14 -61.98
CA GLU A 464 45.19 -1.30 -63.03
C GLU A 464 45.88 -2.68 -63.03
N ASP A 465 45.84 -3.40 -61.90
CA ASP A 465 46.39 -4.74 -61.72
C ASP A 465 45.34 -5.85 -61.95
N GLY A 466 44.09 -5.49 -62.25
CA GLY A 466 42.99 -6.41 -62.52
C GLY A 466 42.30 -6.96 -61.27
N ASN A 467 42.54 -6.37 -60.09
CA ASN A 467 41.81 -6.72 -58.85
C ASN A 467 40.50 -5.94 -58.78
N VAL A 468 39.48 -6.54 -58.16
CA VAL A 468 38.20 -5.84 -57.98
C VAL A 468 38.33 -4.72 -56.95
N GLU A 469 37.77 -3.56 -57.25
CA GLU A 469 37.70 -2.47 -56.28
C GLU A 469 36.82 -2.87 -55.08
N PRO A 470 37.24 -2.59 -53.83
CA PRO A 470 36.43 -2.89 -52.65
C PRO A 470 35.11 -2.13 -52.63
N VAL A 471 34.02 -2.79 -52.23
CA VAL A 471 32.75 -2.12 -51.92
C VAL A 471 32.83 -1.59 -50.49
N LYS A 472 32.77 -0.26 -50.33
CA LYS A 472 32.92 0.41 -49.04
C LYS A 472 31.58 0.93 -48.53
N PHE A 473 31.25 0.61 -47.28
CA PHE A 473 30.09 1.14 -46.58
C PHE A 473 30.56 2.13 -45.52
N SER A 474 30.08 3.36 -45.60
CA SER A 474 30.23 4.33 -44.52
C SER A 474 29.06 4.20 -43.55
N MET A 475 29.38 4.14 -42.26
CA MET A 475 28.43 4.16 -41.15
C MET A 475 28.53 5.48 -40.37
N GLU A 476 29.30 6.46 -40.85
CA GLU A 476 29.56 7.72 -40.16
C GLU A 476 28.27 8.55 -39.97
N ASN A 477 27.33 8.45 -40.91
CA ASN A 477 26.04 9.15 -40.85
C ASN A 477 24.87 8.21 -40.50
N MET A 478 25.16 6.98 -40.03
CA MET A 478 24.13 6.00 -39.72
C MET A 478 23.31 6.48 -38.51
N VAL A 479 21.99 6.40 -38.65
CA VAL A 479 21.02 6.58 -37.58
C VAL A 479 20.35 5.23 -37.34
N ALA A 480 20.51 4.70 -36.14
CA ALA A 480 19.90 3.44 -35.72
C ALA A 480 19.36 3.58 -34.30
N PHE A 481 18.19 3.00 -34.07
CA PHE A 481 17.48 3.06 -32.79
C PHE A 481 16.70 1.76 -32.60
N PHE A 482 16.98 1.04 -31.51
CA PHE A 482 16.35 -0.24 -31.19
C PHE A 482 15.97 -0.27 -29.71
N ASN A 483 14.67 -0.42 -29.41
CA ASN A 483 14.22 -0.64 -28.04
C ASN A 483 14.87 -1.91 -27.48
N LYS A 484 15.38 -1.84 -26.25
CA LYS A 484 16.22 -2.90 -25.66
C LYS A 484 15.45 -4.22 -25.52
N ASN A 485 14.28 -4.19 -24.90
CA ASN A 485 13.33 -5.32 -24.79
C ASN A 485 11.97 -4.82 -24.29
N SER A 486 10.97 -5.72 -24.25
CA SER A 486 9.62 -5.42 -23.75
C SER A 486 9.53 -5.07 -22.26
N LYS A 487 10.56 -5.39 -21.46
CA LYS A 487 10.59 -5.17 -20.01
C LYS A 487 11.13 -3.79 -19.62
N CYS A 488 12.01 -3.19 -20.43
CA CYS A 488 12.52 -1.82 -20.29
C CYS A 488 12.34 -1.06 -21.62
N PRO A 489 11.11 -0.74 -22.04
CA PRO A 489 10.87 -0.21 -23.37
C PRO A 489 11.40 1.24 -23.56
N ASP A 490 11.61 1.97 -22.46
CA ASP A 490 12.20 3.31 -22.39
C ASP A 490 13.75 3.33 -22.50
N GLU A 491 14.37 2.15 -22.56
CA GLU A 491 15.79 2.00 -22.88
C GLU A 491 15.98 1.61 -24.35
N ALA A 492 16.99 2.19 -25.01
CA ALA A 492 17.30 1.89 -26.40
C ALA A 492 18.79 1.77 -26.70
N GLU A 493 19.14 0.83 -27.57
CA GLU A 493 20.43 0.83 -28.27
C GLU A 493 20.37 1.85 -29.41
N PHE A 494 21.41 2.66 -29.54
CA PHE A 494 21.46 3.69 -30.58
C PHE A 494 22.81 3.76 -31.29
N GLN A 495 22.77 4.28 -32.52
CA GLN A 495 23.91 4.88 -33.20
C GLN A 495 23.46 6.15 -33.92
N SER A 496 24.22 7.23 -33.79
CA SER A 496 23.92 8.51 -34.43
C SER A 496 25.20 9.32 -34.62
N PRO A 497 25.34 10.16 -35.66
CA PRO A 497 26.38 11.18 -35.68
C PRO A 497 26.15 12.19 -34.55
N ALA A 498 27.19 12.48 -33.77
CA ALA A 498 27.09 13.48 -32.72
C ALA A 498 26.89 14.89 -33.29
N GLY A 499 26.00 15.68 -32.70
CA GLY A 499 25.86 17.10 -32.96
C GLY A 499 27.02 17.93 -32.40
N ASP A 500 26.77 19.19 -32.10
CA ASP A 500 27.75 20.01 -31.38
C ASP A 500 27.98 19.44 -29.97
N ILE A 501 29.24 19.36 -29.54
CA ILE A 501 29.63 18.87 -28.21
C ILE A 501 29.75 20.06 -27.26
N ILE A 502 28.90 20.08 -26.23
CA ILE A 502 28.84 21.15 -25.23
C ILE A 502 29.24 20.57 -23.87
N GLU A 503 30.17 21.22 -23.17
CA GLU A 503 30.42 20.90 -21.76
C GLU A 503 29.19 21.29 -20.93
N SER A 504 28.60 20.31 -20.25
CA SER A 504 27.41 20.48 -19.42
C SER A 504 27.79 20.49 -17.94
N SER A 505 26.80 20.74 -17.08
CA SER A 505 26.96 20.82 -15.63
C SER A 505 27.43 19.50 -15.02
N SER A 506 28.33 19.60 -14.03
CA SER A 506 28.69 18.45 -13.20
C SER A 506 27.62 18.15 -12.15
N VAL A 507 27.33 16.86 -11.93
CA VAL A 507 26.43 16.39 -10.87
C VAL A 507 27.20 15.43 -9.98
N LEU A 508 27.22 15.69 -8.67
CA LEU A 508 27.94 14.87 -7.67
C LEU A 508 29.43 14.64 -8.02
N GLY A 509 30.06 15.62 -8.69
CA GLY A 509 31.45 15.55 -9.13
C GLY A 509 31.69 14.72 -10.40
N VAL A 510 30.63 14.38 -11.15
CA VAL A 510 30.70 13.72 -12.45
C VAL A 510 30.39 14.75 -13.54
N ASP A 511 31.31 14.90 -14.50
CA ASP A 511 31.18 15.85 -15.60
C ASP A 511 30.43 15.24 -16.79
N PHE A 512 29.60 16.03 -17.46
CA PHE A 512 28.77 15.60 -18.58
C PHE A 512 29.09 16.37 -19.85
N PHE A 513 28.95 15.69 -20.99
CA PHE A 513 28.75 16.33 -22.28
C PHE A 513 27.26 16.35 -22.63
N LYS A 514 26.84 17.41 -23.32
CA LYS A 514 25.56 17.50 -24.03
C LYS A 514 25.84 17.49 -25.52
N THR A 515 25.10 16.69 -26.27
CA THR A 515 25.08 16.74 -27.74
C THR A 515 23.71 16.37 -28.28
N ASP A 516 23.34 16.89 -29.45
CA ASP A 516 22.10 16.48 -30.09
C ASP A 516 22.32 15.19 -30.90
N VAL A 517 21.42 14.23 -30.75
CA VAL A 517 21.42 12.97 -31.50
C VAL A 517 20.11 12.79 -32.23
N ILE A 518 20.20 12.16 -33.41
CA ILE A 518 19.05 11.82 -34.23
C ILE A 518 18.66 10.38 -33.88
N ILE A 519 17.43 10.19 -33.40
CA ILE A 519 16.89 8.87 -33.03
C ILE A 519 15.95 8.31 -34.09
N CYS A 520 15.47 9.15 -35.01
CA CYS A 520 14.72 8.73 -36.19
C CYS A 520 15.10 9.62 -37.37
N ARG A 521 15.36 8.98 -38.51
CA ARG A 521 15.44 9.62 -39.83
C ARG A 521 14.78 8.70 -40.85
N ARG A 522 13.66 9.12 -41.45
CA ARG A 522 12.96 8.37 -42.50
C ARG A 522 12.39 9.30 -43.54
N ASP A 523 12.42 8.87 -44.79
CA ASP A 523 11.63 9.48 -45.86
C ASP A 523 10.18 9.02 -45.73
N THR A 524 9.24 9.97 -45.70
CA THR A 524 7.80 9.74 -45.64
C THR A 524 7.10 10.40 -46.83
N ASP A 525 5.83 10.06 -47.08
CA ASP A 525 5.04 10.64 -48.17
C ASP A 525 4.89 12.18 -48.05
N ASP A 526 4.94 12.72 -46.82
CA ASP A 526 4.80 14.15 -46.50
C ASP A 526 6.13 14.90 -46.30
N GLY A 527 7.28 14.21 -46.47
CA GLY A 527 8.62 14.78 -46.31
C GLY A 527 9.57 13.90 -45.47
N GLU A 528 10.70 14.46 -45.02
CA GLU A 528 11.63 13.75 -44.14
C GLU A 528 11.17 13.86 -42.68
N LEU A 529 10.88 12.72 -42.03
CA LEU A 529 10.68 12.65 -40.58
C LEU A 529 12.05 12.55 -39.91
N GLN A 530 12.44 13.59 -39.18
CA GLN A 530 13.65 13.59 -38.36
C GLN A 530 13.32 13.95 -36.92
N VAL A 531 13.65 13.05 -35.98
CA VAL A 531 13.50 13.28 -34.54
C VAL A 531 14.90 13.41 -33.92
N THR A 532 15.17 14.60 -33.36
CA THR A 532 16.45 14.97 -32.76
C THR A 532 16.26 15.34 -31.29
N ILE A 533 16.96 14.67 -30.38
CA ILE A 533 16.86 14.92 -28.94
C ILE A 533 18.24 15.21 -28.33
N PRO A 534 18.31 15.99 -27.24
CA PRO A 534 19.56 16.18 -26.51
C PRO A 534 19.93 14.89 -25.75
N LEU A 535 21.17 14.47 -25.92
CA LEU A 535 21.83 13.39 -25.21
C LEU A 535 22.83 13.96 -24.20
N TYR A 536 22.65 13.58 -22.94
CA TYR A 536 23.58 13.85 -21.85
C TYR A 536 24.33 12.58 -21.48
N PHE A 537 25.66 12.61 -21.51
CA PHE A 537 26.47 11.46 -21.15
C PHE A 537 27.74 11.87 -20.43
N ARG A 538 28.29 10.96 -19.62
CA ARG A 538 29.47 11.25 -18.83
C ARG A 538 30.68 11.50 -19.73
N ARG A 539 31.46 12.52 -19.39
CA ARG A 539 32.69 12.89 -20.11
C ARG A 539 33.67 11.72 -20.21
N ASP A 540 33.73 10.87 -19.20
CA ASP A 540 34.66 9.74 -19.16
C ASP A 540 34.24 8.55 -20.04
N PHE A 541 33.01 8.52 -20.54
CA PHE A 541 32.57 7.50 -21.50
C PHE A 541 33.26 7.67 -22.86
N PHE A 542 33.33 8.91 -23.37
CA PHE A 542 34.04 9.21 -24.60
C PHE A 542 34.73 10.60 -24.53
N PRO A 543 35.90 10.70 -23.88
CA PRO A 543 36.54 11.99 -23.58
C PRO A 543 36.99 12.81 -24.80
N THR A 544 37.18 12.15 -25.94
CA THR A 544 37.74 12.74 -27.17
C THR A 544 36.68 12.98 -28.24
N VAL A 545 35.40 12.81 -27.92
CA VAL A 545 34.28 12.98 -28.84
C VAL A 545 34.30 14.37 -29.49
N GLN A 546 34.04 14.40 -30.79
CA GLN A 546 33.93 15.62 -31.60
C GLN A 546 32.60 15.64 -32.36
N LYS A 547 32.27 16.82 -32.88
CA LYS A 547 31.12 16.98 -33.78
C LYS A 547 31.26 16.01 -34.97
N ALA A 548 30.15 15.39 -35.34
CA ALA A 548 30.01 14.41 -36.41
C ALA A 548 30.76 13.08 -36.19
N ASP A 549 31.37 12.86 -35.03
CA ASP A 549 31.83 11.51 -34.69
C ASP A 549 30.61 10.58 -34.61
N PRO A 550 30.69 9.37 -35.19
CA PRO A 550 29.62 8.40 -35.03
C PRO A 550 29.68 7.84 -33.62
N ILE A 551 28.64 8.10 -32.83
CA ILE A 551 28.54 7.61 -31.46
C ILE A 551 27.48 6.51 -31.37
N ARG A 552 27.70 5.55 -30.48
CA ARG A 552 26.75 4.48 -30.18
C ARG A 552 26.70 4.16 -28.70
N GLY A 553 25.69 3.40 -28.31
CA GLY A 553 25.62 2.79 -26.99
C GLY A 553 24.18 2.65 -26.52
N TRP A 554 23.94 2.97 -25.26
CA TRP A 554 22.65 2.77 -24.59
C TRP A 554 22.11 4.09 -24.07
N LEU A 555 20.84 4.36 -24.39
CA LEU A 555 20.08 5.52 -23.95
C LEU A 555 18.99 5.10 -22.98
N TRP A 556 18.73 5.97 -22.01
CA TRP A 556 17.48 6.02 -21.28
C TRP A 556 16.74 7.31 -21.65
N ILE A 557 15.54 7.18 -22.22
CA ILE A 557 14.77 8.33 -22.69
C ILE A 557 13.86 8.81 -21.56
N THR A 558 13.93 10.12 -21.26
CA THR A 558 13.12 10.76 -20.24
C THR A 558 12.29 11.88 -20.85
N GLY A 559 11.13 12.16 -20.27
CA GLY A 559 10.26 13.25 -20.74
C GLY A 559 9.43 13.90 -19.64
N SER A 560 9.00 15.13 -19.88
CA SER A 560 8.02 15.84 -19.03
C SER A 560 7.06 16.68 -19.86
N VAL A 561 5.87 16.97 -19.32
CA VAL A 561 4.89 17.83 -20.00
C VAL A 561 5.43 19.26 -20.16
N VAL A 562 5.35 19.81 -21.36
CA VAL A 562 5.84 21.17 -21.69
C VAL A 562 5.06 22.25 -20.94
N GLY A 563 5.75 23.30 -20.49
CA GLY A 563 5.13 24.50 -19.91
C GLY A 563 5.15 24.58 -18.38
N GLN A 564 5.85 23.68 -17.70
CA GLN A 564 5.96 23.69 -16.23
C GLN A 564 7.41 23.60 -15.71
N HIS A 565 8.38 24.10 -16.48
CA HIS A 565 9.78 24.25 -16.04
C HIS A 565 10.06 25.59 -15.32
N GLU A 566 9.10 26.50 -15.26
CA GLU A 566 9.20 27.73 -14.45
C GLU A 566 8.72 27.48 -13.02
N GLN A 567 9.41 28.10 -12.08
CA GLN A 567 9.20 28.02 -10.64
C GLN A 567 7.72 28.17 -10.24
N GLU A 568 7.04 27.07 -9.97
CA GLU A 568 6.11 27.06 -8.85
C GLU A 568 6.98 27.02 -7.60
N GLY A 569 7.41 28.20 -7.16
CA GLY A 569 7.88 28.35 -5.79
C GLY A 569 6.84 27.78 -4.83
N PHE A 570 7.27 27.48 -3.62
CA PHE A 570 6.45 27.09 -2.48
C PHE A 570 5.29 28.09 -2.13
N ASP A 571 5.07 29.11 -2.96
CA ASP A 571 4.22 30.27 -2.76
C ASP A 571 3.14 30.49 -3.84
N ASN A 572 2.95 29.60 -4.80
CA ASN A 572 1.74 29.62 -5.65
C ASN A 572 1.17 28.22 -5.78
N LYS A 573 0.57 27.72 -4.69
CA LYS A 573 -0.60 26.87 -4.85
C LYS A 573 -1.64 27.74 -5.58
N GLU A 574 -2.35 27.21 -6.57
CA GLU A 574 -3.78 27.51 -6.56
C GLU A 574 -4.24 27.06 -5.18
N GLU A 575 -4.38 28.02 -4.25
CA GLU A 575 -4.95 27.74 -2.94
C GLU A 575 -6.22 26.94 -3.21
N PRO A 576 -6.37 25.73 -2.63
CA PRO A 576 -7.61 25.00 -2.79
C PRO A 576 -8.71 25.97 -2.39
N THR A 577 -9.67 26.19 -3.29
CA THR A 577 -10.80 27.07 -2.98
C THR A 577 -11.39 26.63 -1.65
N LEU A 578 -11.92 27.57 -0.85
CA LEU A 578 -12.54 27.23 0.45
C LEU A 578 -13.57 26.09 0.31
N ALA A 579 -14.24 26.06 -0.84
CA ALA A 579 -15.13 25.00 -1.30
C ALA A 579 -14.43 23.63 -1.39
N LYS A 580 -13.29 23.54 -2.08
CA LYS A 580 -12.51 22.29 -2.19
C LYS A 580 -11.98 21.81 -0.85
N LEU A 581 -11.49 22.73 0.00
CA LEU A 581 -11.05 22.39 1.35
C LEU A 581 -12.19 21.78 2.18
N ALA A 582 -13.38 22.37 2.11
CA ALA A 582 -14.55 21.88 2.84
C ALA A 582 -15.06 20.53 2.31
N ALA A 583 -15.05 20.34 0.99
CA ALA A 583 -15.42 19.08 0.36
C ALA A 583 -14.47 17.94 0.76
N ASP A 584 -13.15 18.21 0.78
CA ASP A 584 -12.14 17.22 1.19
C ASP A 584 -12.29 16.84 2.66
N PHE A 585 -12.64 17.79 3.53
CA PHE A 585 -12.93 17.53 4.94
C PHE A 585 -14.19 16.67 5.13
N GLU A 586 -15.27 16.97 4.40
CA GLU A 586 -16.51 16.19 4.45
C GLU A 586 -16.27 14.75 3.96
N GLU A 587 -15.55 14.56 2.85
CA GLU A 587 -15.18 13.24 2.33
C GLU A 587 -14.34 12.44 3.33
N TYR A 588 -13.42 13.11 4.05
CA TYR A 588 -12.67 12.48 5.12
C TYR A 588 -13.60 12.03 6.26
N MET A 589 -14.51 12.88 6.72
CA MET A 589 -15.46 12.54 7.79
C MET A 589 -16.37 11.36 7.37
N ASP A 590 -16.80 11.31 6.11
CA ASP A 590 -17.58 10.19 5.54
C ASP A 590 -16.78 8.87 5.50
N SER A 591 -15.44 8.94 5.41
CA SER A 591 -14.56 7.77 5.31
C SER A 591 -14.26 7.09 6.65
N ILE A 592 -14.47 7.78 7.76
CA ILE A 592 -14.19 7.25 9.09
C ILE A 592 -15.29 6.23 9.46
N ASN A 593 -14.91 5.03 9.92
CA ASN A 593 -15.86 4.07 10.45
C ASN A 593 -16.32 4.49 11.85
N ILE A 594 -17.42 5.23 11.92
CA ILE A 594 -17.77 5.99 13.12
C ILE A 594 -18.35 5.16 14.28
N ASP A 595 -18.63 3.86 14.08
CA ASP A 595 -18.93 2.94 15.18
C ASP A 595 -17.71 2.73 16.14
N GLN A 596 -16.54 3.33 15.82
CA GLN A 596 -15.28 3.23 16.56
C GLN A 596 -14.54 4.58 16.74
N VAL A 597 -15.23 5.73 16.66
CA VAL A 597 -14.56 7.03 16.88
C VAL A 597 -14.36 7.24 18.37
N ASP A 598 -13.21 6.76 18.86
CA ASP A 598 -12.74 6.98 20.23
C ASP A 598 -11.91 8.28 20.35
N ASP A 599 -11.54 8.94 19.24
CA ASP A 599 -10.94 10.29 19.24
C ASP A 599 -11.17 11.05 17.91
N LEU A 600 -11.13 12.39 17.97
CA LEU A 600 -11.24 13.28 16.80
C LEU A 600 -9.88 13.86 16.35
N MET A 601 -8.77 13.30 16.86
CA MET A 601 -7.45 13.82 16.53
C MET A 601 -7.10 13.62 15.06
N GLY A 602 -7.67 12.59 14.41
CA GLY A 602 -7.59 12.42 12.97
C GLY A 602 -8.27 13.55 12.18
N ALA A 603 -9.41 14.07 12.64
CA ALA A 603 -10.08 15.18 11.95
C ALA A 603 -9.24 16.47 11.93
N LEU A 604 -8.43 16.69 12.98
CA LEU A 604 -7.51 17.83 13.03
C LEU A 604 -6.40 17.76 11.98
N SER A 605 -6.00 16.58 11.48
CA SER A 605 -4.99 16.51 10.42
C SER A 605 -5.47 17.06 9.08
N GLU A 606 -6.79 17.09 8.86
CA GLU A 606 -7.40 17.73 7.69
C GLU A 606 -7.61 19.24 7.88
N LEU A 607 -7.35 19.78 9.08
CA LEU A 607 -7.48 21.19 9.43
C LEU A 607 -6.13 21.79 9.89
N PRO A 608 -5.11 21.83 9.01
CA PRO A 608 -3.71 22.07 9.38
C PRO A 608 -3.41 23.49 9.90
N LEU A 609 -4.30 24.45 9.67
CA LEU A 609 -4.14 25.81 10.19
C LEU A 609 -4.56 25.93 11.66
N LEU A 610 -5.40 25.00 12.14
CA LEU A 610 -5.84 24.97 13.53
C LEU A 610 -4.77 24.30 14.40
N LYS A 611 -4.46 24.91 15.53
CA LYS A 611 -3.53 24.31 16.50
C LYS A 611 -4.20 24.22 17.85
N ILE A 612 -4.43 23.00 18.33
CA ILE A 612 -4.89 22.79 19.70
C ILE A 612 -3.86 23.34 20.69
N ARG A 613 -4.31 23.98 21.76
CA ARG A 613 -3.44 24.51 22.81
C ARG A 613 -2.70 23.36 23.50
N ARG A 614 -1.46 23.62 23.89
CA ARG A 614 -0.60 22.62 24.55
C ARG A 614 -1.26 22.09 25.82
N GLY A 615 -1.28 20.76 25.97
CA GLY A 615 -1.83 20.07 27.13
C GLY A 615 -3.33 19.79 27.05
N TYR A 616 -3.95 19.95 25.87
CA TYR A 616 -5.33 19.58 25.61
C TYR A 616 -5.42 18.54 24.49
N VAL A 617 -6.47 17.73 24.53
CA VAL A 617 -6.82 16.70 23.56
C VAL A 617 -8.25 16.96 23.08
N LEU A 618 -8.52 16.78 21.79
CA LEU A 618 -9.86 16.83 21.22
C LEU A 618 -10.44 15.41 21.19
N ASP A 619 -11.58 15.25 21.83
CA ASP A 619 -12.26 13.97 22.04
C ASP A 619 -13.76 14.11 21.74
N VAL A 620 -14.50 13.01 21.81
CA VAL A 620 -15.92 12.95 21.48
C VAL A 620 -16.72 12.24 22.57
N PHE A 621 -17.96 12.67 22.79
CA PHE A 621 -18.91 11.96 23.62
C PHE A 621 -20.28 11.87 22.94
N GLU A 622 -21.14 10.99 23.43
CA GLU A 622 -22.50 10.86 22.90
C GLU A 622 -23.47 11.73 23.72
N GLU A 623 -24.19 12.63 23.07
CA GLU A 623 -25.31 13.35 23.68
C GLU A 623 -26.61 12.71 23.20
N GLY A 624 -27.50 12.33 24.12
CA GLY A 624 -28.80 11.80 23.72
C GLY A 624 -29.64 11.19 24.83
N ASP A 625 -30.82 10.73 24.43
CA ASP A 625 -31.74 9.99 25.27
C ASP A 625 -32.27 8.73 24.54
N SER A 626 -33.37 8.14 25.01
CA SER A 626 -34.00 7.00 24.33
C SER A 626 -34.60 7.33 22.96
N HIS A 627 -34.74 8.62 22.63
CA HIS A 627 -35.37 9.12 21.40
C HIS A 627 -34.35 9.65 20.38
N GLY A 628 -33.06 9.52 20.64
CA GLY A 628 -32.03 9.84 19.67
C GLY A 628 -30.74 10.29 20.33
N SER A 629 -29.66 10.25 19.55
CA SER A 629 -28.36 10.69 20.00
C SER A 629 -27.55 11.31 18.87
N ARG A 630 -26.53 12.09 19.23
CA ARG A 630 -25.51 12.65 18.34
C ARG A 630 -24.17 12.68 19.04
N HIS A 631 -23.10 12.68 18.25
CA HIS A 631 -21.75 12.81 18.77
C HIS A 631 -21.38 14.30 18.92
N MET A 632 -20.79 14.64 20.05
CA MET A 632 -20.42 16.01 20.41
C MET A 632 -18.90 16.07 20.67
N PRO A 633 -18.18 16.99 20.02
CA PRO A 633 -16.76 17.18 20.29
C PRO A 633 -16.59 17.90 21.63
N TYR A 634 -15.51 17.59 22.34
CA TYR A 634 -15.10 18.32 23.54
C TYR A 634 -13.59 18.32 23.69
N CYS A 635 -13.07 19.21 24.53
CA CYS A 635 -11.64 19.24 24.87
C CYS A 635 -11.45 18.89 26.35
N HIS A 636 -10.43 18.09 26.64
CA HIS A 636 -10.01 17.80 28.00
C HIS A 636 -8.48 17.89 28.11
N THR A 637 -7.97 17.97 29.34
CA THR A 637 -6.54 18.03 29.61
C THR A 637 -5.86 16.71 29.29
N GLU A 638 -4.65 16.79 28.73
CA GLU A 638 -3.83 15.64 28.38
C GLU A 638 -3.49 14.84 29.64
N GLY A 639 -3.87 13.55 29.67
CA GLY A 639 -3.68 12.67 30.83
C GLY A 639 -4.83 12.68 31.85
N ALA A 640 -5.96 13.32 31.55
CA ALA A 640 -7.21 13.12 32.28
C ALA A 640 -7.59 11.63 32.30
N TYR A 641 -7.99 11.11 33.46
CA TYR A 641 -8.42 9.71 33.64
C TYR A 641 -9.65 9.57 34.54
N GLU A 642 -10.06 10.64 35.23
CA GLU A 642 -11.24 10.63 36.09
C GLU A 642 -12.49 10.88 35.24
N HIS A 643 -13.53 10.06 35.42
CA HIS A 643 -14.74 10.16 34.61
C HIS A 643 -15.71 11.22 35.15
N TYR A 644 -16.24 12.05 34.25
CA TYR A 644 -17.30 12.99 34.53
C TYR A 644 -18.65 12.27 34.65
N TYR A 645 -19.32 12.49 35.78
CA TYR A 645 -20.68 12.06 36.01
C TYR A 645 -21.53 13.31 36.35
N PRO A 646 -22.44 13.75 35.45
CA PRO A 646 -23.16 15.02 35.59
C PRO A 646 -24.15 15.06 36.76
N THR A 647 -24.46 13.90 37.36
CA THR A 647 -25.32 13.79 38.53
C THR A 647 -24.72 12.91 39.61
N ASP A 648 -24.67 13.43 40.83
CA ASP A 648 -24.40 12.68 42.05
C ASP A 648 -25.69 12.54 42.89
N VAL A 649 -25.77 11.50 43.70
CA VAL A 649 -26.96 11.18 44.50
C VAL A 649 -26.65 11.39 45.97
N GLU A 650 -27.06 12.54 46.50
CA GLU A 650 -27.07 12.74 47.95
C GLU A 650 -28.37 12.19 48.57
N GLU A 651 -28.22 11.37 49.61
CA GLU A 651 -29.33 10.94 50.45
C GLU A 651 -29.65 12.03 51.48
N VAL A 652 -30.79 12.71 51.31
CA VAL A 652 -31.25 13.76 52.22
C VAL A 652 -32.45 13.24 53.02
N GLU A 653 -32.39 13.31 54.35
CA GLU A 653 -33.55 13.03 55.21
C GLU A 653 -34.54 14.19 55.14
N GLU A 654 -35.70 13.98 54.49
CA GLU A 654 -36.75 14.99 54.41
C GLU A 654 -37.98 14.58 55.24
N ASN A 655 -38.50 15.51 56.04
CA ASN A 655 -39.73 15.29 56.81
C ASN A 655 -40.94 15.71 55.98
N GLN A 656 -41.60 14.77 55.30
CA GLN A 656 -42.88 15.06 54.63
C GLN A 656 -44.08 14.88 55.56
N TYR A 657 -45.02 15.83 55.49
CA TYR A 657 -46.35 15.71 56.08
C TYR A 657 -47.32 15.16 55.03
N GLY A 658 -47.73 13.90 55.17
CA GLY A 658 -48.79 13.33 54.35
C GLY A 658 -50.17 13.87 54.76
N SER A 659 -50.91 14.46 53.82
CA SER A 659 -52.37 14.52 53.85
C SER A 659 -52.87 13.83 52.56
N LEU A 660 -53.93 13.03 52.53
CA LEU A 660 -55.25 13.38 53.03
C LEU A 660 -56.13 12.14 53.26
N PHE A 661 -55.71 11.13 54.03
CA PHE A 661 -56.63 10.14 54.62
C PHE A 661 -56.04 9.53 55.90
N GLY A 662 -56.29 10.21 57.02
CA GLY A 662 -56.40 9.63 58.36
C GLY A 662 -55.20 8.88 58.96
N MET A 663 -54.52 9.57 59.90
CA MET A 663 -53.60 9.09 60.96
C MET A 663 -52.12 9.42 60.74
N PHE A 664 -51.67 10.44 61.49
CA PHE A 664 -50.29 10.91 61.53
C PHE A 664 -49.33 9.83 62.07
N LYS A 665 -48.53 9.26 61.18
CA LYS A 665 -47.20 8.71 61.50
C LYS A 665 -46.15 9.60 60.84
N LYS A 666 -45.19 10.10 61.63
CA LYS A 666 -43.94 10.63 61.08
C LYS A 666 -43.10 9.45 60.62
N GLU A 667 -43.08 9.17 59.34
CA GLU A 667 -42.10 8.26 58.76
C GLU A 667 -40.96 9.08 58.18
N ARG A 668 -39.73 8.79 58.63
CA ARG A 668 -38.52 9.31 58.00
C ARG A 668 -38.38 8.59 56.66
N GLN A 669 -38.44 9.34 55.57
CA GLN A 669 -38.07 8.82 54.26
C GLN A 669 -36.77 9.49 53.82
N THR A 670 -35.83 8.65 53.40
CA THR A 670 -34.62 9.10 52.71
C THR A 670 -35.03 9.48 51.28
N VAL A 671 -34.89 10.76 50.93
CA VAL A 671 -35.14 11.24 49.57
C VAL A 671 -33.79 11.38 48.88
N LYS A 672 -33.62 10.70 47.74
CA LYS A 672 -32.44 10.83 46.89
C LYS A 672 -32.54 12.15 46.11
N LYS A 673 -31.71 13.12 46.45
CA LYS A 673 -31.64 14.40 45.74
C LYS A 673 -30.49 14.33 44.74
N LYS A 674 -30.78 14.55 43.46
CA LYS A 674 -29.76 14.70 42.43
C LYS A 674 -29.04 16.03 42.64
N VAL A 675 -27.73 15.99 42.82
CA VAL A 675 -26.87 17.17 42.82
C VAL A 675 -26.19 17.23 41.46
N HIS A 676 -26.28 18.39 40.82
CA HIS A 676 -25.66 18.64 39.52
C HIS A 676 -24.19 19.03 39.73
N ILE A 677 -23.28 18.34 39.04
CA ILE A 677 -21.84 18.60 39.07
C ILE A 677 -21.47 19.30 37.76
N PRO A 678 -20.92 20.52 37.78
CA PRO A 678 -20.43 21.18 36.56
C PRO A 678 -19.24 20.42 35.95
N TYR A 679 -19.13 20.42 34.62
CA TYR A 679 -17.99 19.85 33.92
C TYR A 679 -16.70 20.65 34.19
N ASP A 680 -15.57 19.92 34.22
CA ASP A 680 -14.21 20.46 34.36
C ASP A 680 -13.27 19.72 33.38
N ASP A 681 -12.37 20.44 32.71
CA ASP A 681 -11.49 19.90 31.68
C ASP A 681 -10.51 18.83 32.18
N SER A 682 -10.39 18.62 33.50
CA SER A 682 -9.62 17.49 34.07
C SER A 682 -10.37 16.16 34.03
N LEU A 683 -11.63 16.14 33.61
CA LEU A 683 -12.50 14.98 33.59
C LEU A 683 -12.76 14.48 32.16
N LEU A 684 -12.90 13.16 32.01
CA LEU A 684 -13.28 12.50 30.76
C LEU A 684 -14.79 12.23 30.72
N ILE A 685 -15.45 12.57 29.62
CA ILE A 685 -16.85 12.19 29.42
C ILE A 685 -16.88 10.81 28.78
N HIS A 686 -17.37 9.80 29.51
CA HIS A 686 -17.45 8.44 28.98
C HIS A 686 -18.90 8.03 28.70
N GLY A 687 -19.18 7.69 27.44
CA GLY A 687 -20.48 7.21 27.00
C GLY A 687 -21.48 8.33 26.72
N ARG A 688 -22.75 8.10 27.09
CA ARG A 688 -23.87 8.98 26.75
C ARG A 688 -24.29 9.89 27.92
N ILE A 689 -24.35 11.20 27.68
CA ILE A 689 -24.95 12.17 28.61
C ILE A 689 -26.24 12.78 28.03
N GLY A 690 -27.13 13.29 28.88
CA GLY A 690 -28.41 13.84 28.45
C GLY A 690 -28.29 15.24 27.83
N PHE A 691 -29.27 15.64 27.00
CA PHE A 691 -29.27 16.94 26.30
C PHE A 691 -29.02 18.16 27.20
N GLY A 692 -29.64 18.20 28.39
CA GLY A 692 -29.45 19.32 29.31
C GLY A 692 -28.12 19.29 30.09
N GLU A 693 -27.43 18.15 30.11
CA GLU A 693 -26.13 17.99 30.81
C GLU A 693 -24.96 18.31 29.86
N ALA A 694 -25.17 18.16 28.55
CA ALA A 694 -24.19 18.55 27.54
C ALA A 694 -24.03 20.07 27.41
N ASP A 695 -25.04 20.86 27.82
CA ASP A 695 -24.99 22.33 27.84
C ASP A 695 -23.87 22.87 28.78
N ASP A 696 -23.40 22.07 29.74
CA ASP A 696 -22.29 22.43 30.64
C ASP A 696 -20.91 22.20 30.03
N VAL A 697 -20.82 21.50 28.89
CA VAL A 697 -19.56 21.25 28.18
C VAL A 697 -19.14 22.50 27.40
N PRO A 698 -17.95 23.06 27.65
CA PRO A 698 -17.49 24.26 26.97
C PRO A 698 -17.37 24.07 25.45
N PRO A 699 -17.56 25.15 24.65
CA PRO A 699 -17.25 25.12 23.23
C PRO A 699 -15.77 24.84 23.01
N ILE A 700 -15.42 24.20 21.88
CA ILE A 700 -14.06 23.72 21.62
C ILE A 700 -13.12 24.81 21.07
N LEU A 701 -13.61 25.80 20.33
CA LEU A 701 -12.74 26.81 19.67
C LEU A 701 -11.82 27.62 20.61
N PRO A 702 -12.20 27.95 21.86
CA PRO A 702 -11.29 28.58 22.83
C PRO A 702 -10.00 27.79 23.08
N TYR A 703 -10.02 26.46 22.87
CA TYR A 703 -8.86 25.58 23.03
C TYR A 703 -7.96 25.53 21.79
N PHE A 704 -8.29 26.28 20.72
CA PHE A 704 -7.51 26.32 19.49
C PHE A 704 -6.93 27.71 19.23
N TYR A 705 -5.73 27.72 18.66
CA TYR A 705 -5.21 28.84 17.90
C TYR A 705 -5.80 28.78 16.48
N VAL A 706 -6.40 29.89 16.05
CA VAL A 706 -7.01 30.04 14.72
C VAL A 706 -6.39 31.24 14.02
N PRO A 707 -5.65 31.06 12.92
CA PRO A 707 -5.18 32.20 12.14
C PRO A 707 -6.37 32.91 11.50
N PHE A 708 -6.48 34.23 11.72
CA PHE A 708 -7.57 35.06 11.19
C PHE A 708 -7.39 35.33 9.68
N THR A 709 -7.54 34.28 8.90
CA THR A 709 -7.40 34.18 7.44
C THR A 709 -8.65 33.52 6.88
N GLU A 710 -8.94 33.67 5.59
CA GLU A 710 -10.16 33.10 4.99
C GLU A 710 -10.19 31.57 5.18
N GLU A 711 -9.07 30.91 4.90
CA GLU A 711 -8.89 29.47 5.10
C GLU A 711 -8.97 29.07 6.59
N GLY A 712 -8.29 29.81 7.48
CA GLY A 712 -8.32 29.52 8.91
C GLY A 712 -9.72 29.67 9.52
N ILE A 713 -10.51 30.64 9.06
CA ILE A 713 -11.90 30.82 9.46
C ILE A 713 -12.77 29.67 8.94
N MET A 714 -12.56 29.23 7.69
CA MET A 714 -13.30 28.08 7.14
C MET A 714 -13.00 26.79 7.91
N GLN A 715 -11.73 26.52 8.19
CA GLN A 715 -11.32 25.35 8.99
C GLN A 715 -11.91 25.41 10.40
N ALA A 716 -11.88 26.58 11.06
CA ALA A 716 -12.49 26.75 12.38
C ALA A 716 -14.01 26.53 12.35
N TRP A 717 -14.69 26.96 11.29
CA TRP A 717 -16.12 26.74 11.14
C TRP A 717 -16.45 25.25 10.92
N LEU A 718 -15.66 24.54 10.12
CA LEU A 718 -15.80 23.08 9.94
C LEU A 718 -15.62 22.33 11.27
N LEU A 719 -14.64 22.73 12.07
CA LEU A 719 -14.41 22.17 13.40
C LEU A 719 -15.56 22.48 14.37
N ASP A 720 -16.05 23.72 14.40
CA ASP A 720 -17.15 24.15 15.28
C ASP A 720 -18.49 23.47 14.93
N ASN A 721 -18.65 23.07 13.66
CA ASN A 721 -19.84 22.36 13.15
C ASN A 721 -19.56 20.88 12.89
N ILE A 722 -18.50 20.31 13.49
CA ILE A 722 -18.06 18.95 13.20
C ILE A 722 -19.14 17.89 13.49
N THR A 723 -20.02 18.14 14.48
CA THR A 723 -21.19 17.31 14.79
C THR A 723 -22.13 17.13 13.60
N ASP A 724 -22.17 18.07 12.64
CA ASP A 724 -23.03 17.94 11.48
C ASP A 724 -22.54 16.88 10.49
N PHE A 725 -21.25 16.51 10.55
CA PHE A 725 -20.62 15.46 9.75
C PHE A 725 -20.51 14.11 10.49
N MET A 726 -20.96 14.03 11.74
CA MET A 726 -20.96 12.80 12.53
C MET A 726 -22.30 12.07 12.46
N PRO A 727 -22.34 10.74 12.69
CA PRO A 727 -23.58 9.98 12.68
C PRO A 727 -24.53 10.40 13.79
N ARG A 728 -25.81 10.27 13.47
CA ARG A 728 -26.92 10.58 14.37
C ARG A 728 -27.81 9.36 14.55
N GLY A 729 -28.17 9.08 15.79
CA GLY A 729 -29.05 7.98 16.15
C GLY A 729 -30.53 8.36 16.04
N TRP A 730 -31.33 7.46 15.46
CA TRP A 730 -32.80 7.46 15.50
C TRP A 730 -33.44 8.78 15.01
N HIS A 731 -34.26 9.46 15.81
CA HIS A 731 -34.94 10.70 15.37
C HIS A 731 -34.00 11.90 15.16
N MET A 732 -32.76 11.87 15.65
CA MET A 732 -31.79 12.95 15.39
C MET A 732 -31.36 13.02 13.92
N ASN A 733 -31.53 11.93 13.16
CA ASN A 733 -31.25 11.89 11.73
C ASN A 733 -32.24 12.73 10.89
N TYR A 734 -33.38 13.16 11.46
CA TYR A 734 -34.26 14.10 10.79
C TYR A 734 -33.65 15.50 10.66
N ASN A 735 -32.68 15.85 11.51
CA ASN A 735 -32.03 17.16 11.49
C ASN A 735 -30.76 17.19 10.63
N THR A 736 -30.53 16.17 9.80
CA THR A 736 -29.35 16.08 8.94
C THR A 736 -29.28 17.27 7.98
N VAL A 737 -28.07 17.80 7.84
CA VAL A 737 -27.73 18.94 7.00
C VAL A 737 -26.79 18.45 5.92
N TYR A 738 -27.04 18.83 4.67
CA TYR A 738 -26.15 18.51 3.56
C TYR A 738 -25.57 19.81 3.01
N TYR A 739 -24.28 20.04 3.22
CA TYR A 739 -23.63 21.28 2.79
C TYR A 739 -23.32 21.28 1.29
N VAL A 740 -23.28 22.48 0.72
CA VAL A 740 -22.93 22.69 -0.68
C VAL A 740 -21.47 23.14 -0.76
N PHE A 741 -20.57 22.16 -0.86
CA PHE A 741 -19.12 22.41 -1.01
C PHE A 741 -18.61 22.22 -2.44
N ASP A 742 -19.40 21.60 -3.31
CA ASP A 742 -19.14 21.54 -4.74
C ASP A 742 -20.48 21.55 -5.50
N THR A 743 -20.44 21.97 -6.77
CA THR A 743 -21.66 22.12 -7.59
C THR A 743 -22.17 20.79 -8.13
N GLU A 744 -21.31 19.77 -8.29
CA GLU A 744 -21.68 18.42 -8.75
C GLU A 744 -22.52 17.65 -7.72
N ARG A 745 -22.25 17.87 -6.43
CA ARG A 745 -22.93 17.25 -5.30
C ARG A 745 -24.39 17.69 -5.22
N ILE A 746 -24.71 18.90 -5.69
CA ILE A 746 -26.09 19.37 -5.82
C ILE A 746 -26.88 18.41 -6.70
N GLU A 747 -26.33 17.94 -7.83
CA GLU A 747 -27.05 17.00 -8.69
C GLU A 747 -27.31 15.65 -7.99
N LYS A 748 -26.35 15.19 -7.18
CA LYS A 748 -26.47 13.96 -6.38
C LYS A 748 -27.48 14.09 -5.23
N MET A 749 -27.67 15.29 -4.68
CA MET A 749 -28.66 15.56 -3.62
C MET A 749 -30.12 15.42 -4.12
N PHE A 750 -30.34 15.61 -5.42
CA PHE A 750 -31.66 15.56 -6.06
C PHE A 750 -31.73 14.51 -7.19
N PRO A 751 -31.65 13.22 -6.85
CA PRO A 751 -31.73 12.14 -7.84
C PRO A 751 -33.10 12.10 -8.53
N VAL A 752 -33.10 11.76 -9.83
CA VAL A 752 -34.31 11.57 -10.63
C VAL A 752 -34.86 10.17 -10.36
N TYR A 753 -35.93 10.07 -9.57
CA TYR A 753 -36.61 8.80 -9.30
C TYR A 753 -38.01 8.76 -9.93
N ASP A 754 -38.42 7.56 -10.33
CA ASP A 754 -39.79 7.24 -10.76
C ASP A 754 -40.75 7.26 -9.54
N GLU A 755 -41.85 8.00 -9.66
CA GLU A 755 -42.75 8.37 -8.54
C GLU A 755 -43.45 7.16 -7.89
N GLU A 756 -43.45 5.97 -8.51
CA GLU A 756 -44.20 4.80 -8.03
C GLU A 756 -43.50 3.99 -6.92
N THR A 757 -42.18 4.16 -6.70
CA THR A 757 -41.39 3.22 -5.85
C THR A 757 -40.86 3.77 -4.53
N CYS A 758 -40.92 5.09 -4.30
CA CYS A 758 -40.25 5.70 -3.13
C CYS A 758 -41.25 6.35 -2.17
N GLY A 759 -41.09 6.06 -0.88
CA GLY A 759 -41.71 6.82 0.21
C GLY A 759 -41.20 8.27 0.27
N SER A 760 -41.23 8.88 1.45
CA SER A 760 -40.95 10.31 1.73
C SER A 760 -39.76 10.95 0.97
N PHE A 761 -38.73 10.17 0.62
CA PHE A 761 -37.54 10.58 -0.14
C PHE A 761 -37.78 10.92 -1.62
N GLY A 762 -38.84 10.40 -2.25
CA GLY A 762 -39.20 10.70 -3.64
C GLY A 762 -39.70 12.14 -3.87
N ARG A 763 -39.77 12.98 -2.82
CA ARG A 763 -40.27 14.35 -2.90
C ARG A 763 -39.21 15.41 -3.20
N ARG A 764 -37.92 15.14 -2.99
CA ARG A 764 -36.85 16.14 -3.27
C ARG A 764 -36.78 16.51 -4.76
N SER A 765 -37.09 15.56 -5.65
CA SER A 765 -37.18 15.77 -7.10
C SER A 765 -38.14 16.90 -7.49
N LYS A 766 -39.17 17.18 -6.69
CA LYS A 766 -40.19 18.21 -6.99
C LYS A 766 -39.66 19.63 -7.01
N VAL A 767 -38.58 19.90 -6.28
CA VAL A 767 -37.95 21.22 -6.19
C VAL A 767 -36.56 21.23 -6.85
N ARG A 768 -36.18 20.13 -7.51
CA ARG A 768 -34.89 19.97 -8.19
C ARG A 768 -34.66 21.08 -9.21
N ASP A 769 -35.64 21.31 -10.09
CA ASP A 769 -35.51 22.32 -11.15
C ASP A 769 -35.43 23.75 -10.58
N GLU A 770 -36.09 24.01 -9.44
CA GLU A 770 -35.99 25.29 -8.74
C GLU A 770 -34.60 25.50 -8.11
N VAL A 771 -34.00 24.44 -7.56
CA VAL A 771 -32.64 24.48 -7.00
C VAL A 771 -31.60 24.64 -8.10
N LEU A 772 -31.70 23.88 -9.20
CA LEU A 772 -30.76 23.95 -10.32
C LEU A 772 -30.86 25.25 -11.12
N ALA A 773 -31.98 25.98 -11.00
CA ALA A 773 -32.13 27.32 -11.56
C ALA A 773 -31.42 28.42 -10.74
N LEU A 774 -30.92 28.12 -9.55
CA LEU A 774 -30.11 29.04 -8.77
C LEU A 774 -28.71 29.22 -9.39
N ASN A 775 -28.05 30.33 -9.05
CA ASN A 775 -26.64 30.49 -9.36
C ASN A 775 -25.80 29.64 -8.38
N LEU A 776 -25.44 28.43 -8.79
CA LEU A 776 -24.79 27.42 -7.94
C LEU A 776 -23.44 27.89 -7.37
N GLU A 777 -22.69 28.69 -8.12
CA GLU A 777 -21.41 29.27 -7.66
C GLU A 777 -21.59 30.17 -6.43
N THR A 778 -22.76 30.80 -6.28
CA THR A 778 -23.06 31.67 -5.11
C THR A 778 -23.47 30.89 -3.86
N LEU A 779 -23.61 29.56 -3.98
CA LEU A 779 -23.95 28.64 -2.90
C LEU A 779 -22.70 28.05 -2.25
N LEU A 780 -21.56 28.05 -2.96
CA LEU A 780 -20.27 27.62 -2.43
C LEU A 780 -19.84 28.51 -1.25
N PRO A 781 -19.10 27.94 -0.28
CA PRO A 781 -18.67 28.68 0.89
C PRO A 781 -17.71 29.81 0.50
N SER A 782 -17.84 30.96 1.16
CA SER A 782 -16.93 32.09 0.98
C SER A 782 -16.72 32.83 2.30
N VAL A 783 -15.50 33.30 2.53
CA VAL A 783 -15.17 34.16 3.67
C VAL A 783 -14.71 35.50 3.12
N LYS A 784 -15.17 36.60 3.71
CA LYS A 784 -14.70 37.95 3.39
C LYS A 784 -14.26 38.66 4.65
N ILE A 785 -12.96 38.96 4.72
CA ILE A 785 -12.37 39.62 5.89
C ILE A 785 -12.43 41.15 5.73
N THR A 786 -12.77 41.85 6.80
CA THR A 786 -12.75 43.31 6.90
C THR A 786 -12.25 43.73 8.28
N GLY A 787 -10.95 43.99 8.40
CA GLY A 787 -10.31 44.29 9.68
C GLY A 787 -10.33 43.08 10.63
N ASP A 788 -10.81 43.27 11.85
CA ASP A 788 -10.94 42.20 12.88
C ASP A 788 -12.27 41.44 12.80
N LYS A 789 -13.02 41.62 11.70
CA LYS A 789 -14.27 40.92 11.41
C LYS A 789 -14.18 40.18 10.08
N ALA A 790 -14.95 39.11 9.94
CA ALA A 790 -15.18 38.47 8.66
C ALA A 790 -16.67 38.10 8.52
N ILE A 791 -17.10 37.93 7.27
CA ILE A 791 -18.40 37.38 6.94
C ILE A 791 -18.17 36.04 6.25
N LEU A 792 -18.67 34.96 6.86
CA LEU A 792 -18.72 33.63 6.27
C LEU A 792 -20.12 33.43 5.67
N GLU A 793 -20.18 33.09 4.39
CA GLU A 793 -21.40 32.62 3.73
C GLU A 793 -21.25 31.16 3.31
N TYR A 794 -22.28 30.35 3.50
CA TYR A 794 -22.36 28.97 3.03
C TYR A 794 -23.81 28.60 2.72
N ALA A 795 -24.04 27.53 1.95
CA ALA A 795 -25.36 26.99 1.71
C ALA A 795 -25.47 25.52 2.11
N TYR A 796 -26.68 25.10 2.45
CA TYR A 796 -26.98 23.72 2.78
C TYR A 796 -28.43 23.35 2.47
N TRP A 797 -28.66 22.05 2.32
CA TRP A 797 -29.98 21.44 2.25
C TRP A 797 -30.38 20.85 3.61
N ASN A 798 -31.63 21.05 4.00
CA ASN A 798 -32.24 20.40 5.14
C ASN A 798 -33.69 20.02 4.81
N ASP A 799 -34.10 18.79 5.10
CA ASP A 799 -35.41 18.28 4.69
C ASP A 799 -36.62 18.99 5.34
N TRP A 800 -36.41 19.83 6.35
CA TRP A 800 -37.47 20.63 6.97
C TRP A 800 -37.62 22.04 6.41
N ARG A 801 -36.59 22.55 5.71
CA ARG A 801 -36.54 23.94 5.23
C ARG A 801 -36.35 24.06 3.73
N GLY A 802 -35.62 23.12 3.14
CA GLY A 802 -35.15 23.14 1.75
C GLY A 802 -33.73 23.67 1.62
N MET A 803 -33.47 24.40 0.54
CA MET A 803 -32.16 24.99 0.24
C MET A 803 -32.03 26.33 0.98
N VAL A 804 -31.05 26.42 1.86
CA VAL A 804 -30.83 27.59 2.73
C VAL A 804 -29.45 28.16 2.47
N LYS A 805 -29.37 29.48 2.34
CA LYS A 805 -28.10 30.22 2.40
C LYS A 805 -27.98 30.88 3.76
N SER A 806 -26.82 30.70 4.39
CA SER A 806 -26.52 31.19 5.73
C SER A 806 -25.38 32.19 5.69
N THR A 807 -25.51 33.21 6.52
CA THR A 807 -24.48 34.24 6.72
C THR A 807 -24.14 34.30 8.20
N VAL A 808 -22.84 34.25 8.51
CA VAL A 808 -22.30 34.26 9.88
C VAL A 808 -21.26 35.37 9.99
N GLU A 809 -21.40 36.23 10.99
CA GLU A 809 -20.33 37.18 11.35
C GLU A 809 -19.29 36.43 12.21
N VAL A 810 -18.03 36.57 11.85
CA VAL A 810 -16.88 36.01 12.57
C VAL A 810 -16.08 37.17 13.14
N VAL A 811 -15.79 37.13 14.44
CA VAL A 811 -14.94 38.13 15.09
C VAL A 811 -13.71 37.46 15.67
N LYS A 812 -12.58 38.15 15.63
CA LYS A 812 -11.36 37.70 16.28
C LYS A 812 -11.55 37.71 17.80
N ASP A 813 -11.21 36.62 18.47
CA ASP A 813 -11.28 36.48 19.93
C ASP A 813 -9.94 36.00 20.47
N GLY A 814 -9.09 36.97 20.85
CA GLY A 814 -7.69 36.70 21.20
C GLY A 814 -6.90 36.11 20.03
N ASP A 815 -6.45 34.88 20.21
CA ASP A 815 -5.74 34.05 19.22
C ASP A 815 -6.65 32.97 18.58
N SER A 816 -7.97 33.07 18.80
CA SER A 816 -9.02 32.23 18.20
C SER A 816 -10.10 33.10 17.52
N VAL A 817 -11.25 32.51 17.21
CA VAL A 817 -12.40 33.16 16.59
C VAL A 817 -13.71 32.86 17.32
N LYS A 818 -14.69 33.74 17.15
CA LYS A 818 -16.05 33.55 17.63
C LYS A 818 -17.06 33.77 16.50
N PHE A 819 -17.95 32.80 16.32
CA PHE A 819 -19.04 32.85 15.34
C PHE A 819 -20.30 33.46 15.96
N SER A 820 -20.99 34.32 15.22
CA SER A 820 -22.33 34.78 15.57
C SER A 820 -23.37 33.69 15.31
N LYS A 821 -24.59 33.88 15.82
CA LYS A 821 -25.72 33.06 15.38
C LYS A 821 -25.92 33.24 13.86
N PRO A 822 -26.13 32.16 13.08
CA PRO A 822 -26.34 32.27 11.63
C PRO A 822 -27.65 33.00 11.28
N GLU A 823 -27.56 33.92 10.32
CA GLU A 823 -28.70 34.50 9.63
C GLU A 823 -29.05 33.64 8.42
N ASN A 824 -30.22 33.01 8.44
CA ASN A 824 -30.62 32.03 7.44
C ASN A 824 -31.65 32.62 6.46
N LYS A 825 -31.38 32.47 5.16
CA LYS A 825 -32.30 32.81 4.08
C LYS A 825 -32.66 31.55 3.30
N VAL A 826 -33.94 31.16 3.35
CA VAL A 826 -34.46 30.06 2.52
C VAL A 826 -34.49 30.51 1.06
N LEU A 827 -33.75 29.82 0.20
CA LEU A 827 -33.67 30.08 -1.25
C LEU A 827 -34.74 29.28 -2.00
N VAL A 828 -34.93 28.01 -1.63
CA VAL A 828 -35.99 27.14 -2.14
C VAL A 828 -36.62 26.45 -0.95
N ALA A 829 -37.92 26.71 -0.73
CA ALA A 829 -38.65 26.14 0.37
C ALA A 829 -39.01 24.68 0.08
N TYR A 830 -38.87 23.83 1.08
CA TYR A 830 -39.26 22.43 0.98
C TYR A 830 -39.92 21.97 2.28
N ASP A 831 -41.00 21.22 2.13
CA ASP A 831 -41.74 20.59 3.22
C ASP A 831 -41.72 19.09 3.03
N CYS A 832 -40.99 18.37 3.89
CA CYS A 832 -40.95 16.91 3.87
C CYS A 832 -42.32 16.27 4.19
N GLY A 833 -43.27 17.02 4.74
CA GLY A 833 -44.63 16.59 5.04
C GLY A 833 -44.75 15.66 6.25
N ILE A 834 -43.72 15.63 7.11
CA ILE A 834 -43.74 14.96 8.41
C ILE A 834 -44.23 15.99 9.44
N MET A 835 -45.36 15.73 10.09
CA MET A 835 -45.81 16.54 11.24
C MET A 835 -45.18 15.97 12.52
N PHE A 836 -44.55 16.83 13.32
CA PHE A 836 -44.09 16.51 14.67
C PHE A 836 -45.26 16.32 15.65
#